data_AF-A0A7D8UJC2-F1
#
_entry.id   AF-A0A7D8UJC2-F1
#
_cell.length_a   1.000
_cell.length_b   1.000
_cell.length_c   1.000
_cell.angle_alpha   90.00
_cell.angle_beta   90.00
_cell.angle_gamma   90.00
#
_symmetry.space_group_name_H-M   'P 1'
#
loop_
_entity.id
_entity.type
_entity.pdbx_description
1 polymer ?
#
loop_
_entity_poly.entity_id
_entity_poly.type
_entity_poly.pdbx_seq_one_letter_code
_entity_poly.pdbx_strand_id
1 'polypeptide(L)'
;MKVQNISSDFQSSSQRTTEPGGDQPSGRGSRKNLRRALIEWLVGHPSASPRRGRLLLEPLESRQLLAGDVEWFSTTSAESHGLVTQEPAIVSVGVGAEGEGSTTAPEGESAPDLVAFAKALAAAEVVYYGAAWCPFCTVQKELFADGGQFLPFVEVSNADRSLNDIGIEKGIETFPTWDFPDGSRATGVLSLQELSQRSGVAIPQSSSPSFVQVGNQSVGIGSPLHVPVDAYNPAGGPIQITVEVDDPELLEAVVLTGNRSVRISVAGYGDMVFELFEDRAPRPALRVIELAETGFYDDTIFHRIIDGFVIQGGDPTGTGTGGSPLGNFDDQYHPELQHNRAGVLSFAKSTDDTNNSQFFITAGPTRTLDFNHSIFGQLVEGERVRAAINNIANPADRGTNAADRPLIDIRIDSMTVFEDDQNAVIMLKPKGNQAGTTTVRIIATNAEGESYTEEITVNVVPDSGVGSNSAPFLADIPALPNFPNDQPATLQLSSFDVEGDPVEYFVSTNSTDVAATVNPTTGLVTVTPNNNFVGNAVVTVGVRPAPGVAGALAGQSDTQRLTFTFVANAVPAAPSSLTLAASSDTGSSDSDRITRAGSLTFNIGGVQAGAEVVLFAGSVEIGRGVASGTTTSITTNNVAALGDGTYVITARQIQGGEVSPSSQPLTITYDATPPIRMQNFPTAGNVGLAIDVDLNHPEEGEGLIYGLGAAPQGAAINPQTGRFTWTPTTSQLGPQNVTLLLTDLAGNVREEVFTINVADVALAGARLEVTDLEGNVIDRVQPGDEFLIRFFASDQRDEFDRAGVFSAFIDLRFDNDLIRPVATSPIQFGPNFGSVISSGSVATGLIDELGAVSNSLAPTNRAEDLIATVRMTAVAAGTATILSEASDVSGNDFLLFLEDAAVPPARVSYGRLNLEIADRFVANDDTFQVAQGSTPTLLDVLANDEFAAGETGTLAITAVGTPSAGGTVTIEGDRIRYQPTATFVGTETFTYQVTDNTGITKTANVAVTVTGEAADNPTAVNDAFTVVEDAPFAEFDVLANDLPAVAGSTISVTAVGTPNQGGVAEIVAQGQSIRYRPAANFFGTETLTYTITDTTGGTATATVTFTVTAVNDPPPADDISRDLFLGDTNVVVATLADYGVNVDGDETLTVAIVGQSSAGGSFVVDGTSIRYTPPSAAFVGTDVVTYSTTDPGGLTSTGTLTVRMLDSLPTTYRLKLEAVGRPVLFNGTVVATLTGTTKGGQSI
;
A
#
# COMPACT_ATOMS: atom_id res chain seq x y z
N MET A 1 30.43 44.08 -16.99
CA MET A 1 30.02 45.50 -17.09
C MET A 1 29.36 45.88 -15.77
N LYS A 2 29.65 47.07 -15.24
CA LYS A 2 29.30 47.61 -13.90
C LYS A 2 27.79 47.56 -13.58
N VAL A 3 27.38 47.06 -12.39
CA VAL A 3 27.08 47.77 -11.11
C VAL A 3 25.91 48.77 -11.18
N GLN A 4 24.81 48.49 -10.46
CA GLN A 4 24.32 49.31 -9.33
C GLN A 4 23.22 48.64 -8.50
N ASN A 5 23.52 48.48 -7.20
CA ASN A 5 22.62 48.30 -6.06
C ASN A 5 21.87 49.60 -5.72
N ILE A 6 20.85 49.53 -4.85
CA ILE A 6 20.86 50.18 -3.51
C ILE A 6 19.66 49.69 -2.67
N SER A 7 19.96 49.34 -1.41
CA SER A 7 19.06 49.07 -0.29
C SER A 7 18.81 50.34 0.54
N SER A 8 17.90 50.31 1.52
CA SER A 8 18.24 50.66 2.91
C SER A 8 17.07 50.50 3.89
N ASP A 9 17.44 49.99 5.07
CA ASP A 9 16.71 49.86 6.34
C ASP A 9 16.31 51.21 6.97
N PHE A 10 15.44 51.18 7.99
CA PHE A 10 15.78 51.68 9.35
C PHE A 10 14.74 51.28 10.43
N GLN A 11 15.24 51.21 11.67
CA GLN A 11 14.66 50.60 12.88
C GLN A 11 13.69 51.46 13.74
N SER A 12 12.96 50.77 14.63
CA SER A 12 12.95 50.90 16.12
C SER A 12 11.63 51.24 16.85
N SER A 13 11.33 50.32 17.78
CA SER A 13 10.52 50.29 19.02
C SER A 13 9.74 51.50 19.58
N SER A 14 8.58 51.23 20.19
CA SER A 14 8.25 51.63 21.58
C SER A 14 7.02 50.86 22.12
N GLN A 15 7.05 50.56 23.43
CA GLN A 15 6.06 49.80 24.20
C GLN A 15 4.92 50.65 24.81
N ARG A 16 3.82 49.93 25.12
CA ARG A 16 3.05 49.90 26.40
C ARG A 16 1.80 50.77 26.65
N THR A 17 0.80 50.06 27.19
CA THR A 17 -0.32 50.45 28.11
C THR A 17 -1.47 51.26 27.48
N THR A 18 -2.77 51.04 27.70
CA THR A 18 -3.58 50.53 28.84
C THR A 18 -5.03 50.25 28.35
N GLU A 19 -5.69 49.20 28.85
CA GLU A 19 -7.16 49.11 29.01
C GLU A 19 -7.66 50.14 30.08
N PRO A 20 -8.96 50.49 30.27
CA PRO A 20 -10.16 49.66 30.02
C PRO A 20 -11.45 50.39 29.55
N GLY A 21 -12.45 49.60 29.12
CA GLY A 21 -13.83 49.71 29.60
C GLY A 21 -14.82 50.65 28.90
N GLY A 22 -15.99 50.09 28.55
CA GLY A 22 -17.28 50.76 28.79
C GLY A 22 -18.27 50.87 27.62
N ASP A 23 -19.28 49.99 27.64
CA ASP A 23 -20.73 50.23 27.41
C ASP A 23 -21.21 50.86 26.07
N GLN A 24 -21.95 50.10 25.23
CA GLN A 24 -23.43 49.92 25.19
C GLN A 24 -24.20 51.14 24.58
N PRO A 25 -25.49 51.07 24.17
CA PRO A 25 -26.29 50.01 23.50
C PRO A 25 -27.32 50.55 22.47
N SER A 26 -28.06 49.65 21.79
CA SER A 26 -29.53 49.69 21.58
C SER A 26 -29.94 48.52 20.65
N GLY A 27 -31.01 47.74 20.82
CA GLY A 27 -32.15 47.78 21.72
C GLY A 27 -33.45 47.56 20.94
N ARG A 28 -34.07 46.36 21.07
CA ARG A 28 -35.51 46.00 20.92
C ARG A 28 -35.60 44.46 20.89
N GLY A 29 -36.46 43.72 21.59
CA GLY A 29 -37.56 44.01 22.51
C GLY A 29 -38.13 42.67 23.03
N SER A 30 -38.59 42.67 24.29
CA SER A 30 -38.99 41.55 25.16
C SER A 30 -40.28 40.79 24.78
N ARG A 31 -40.43 39.52 25.21
CA ARG A 31 -41.61 39.03 26.01
C ARG A 31 -41.45 37.61 26.64
N LYS A 32 -41.34 37.62 27.98
CA LYS A 32 -41.70 36.71 29.11
C LYS A 32 -42.20 35.24 28.94
N ASN A 33 -41.51 34.36 29.69
CA ASN A 33 -41.90 33.38 30.74
C ASN A 33 -42.90 32.21 30.51
N LEU A 34 -42.53 30.97 30.91
CA LEU A 34 -43.11 30.17 32.03
C LEU A 34 -42.41 28.79 32.24
N ARG A 35 -42.66 28.18 33.42
CA ARG A 35 -41.89 27.18 34.21
C ARG A 35 -42.35 25.70 34.07
N ARG A 36 -41.51 24.79 34.67
CA ARG A 36 -41.74 23.44 35.29
C ARG A 36 -41.82 22.23 34.33
N ALA A 37 -41.50 20.96 34.68
CA ALA A 37 -40.69 20.18 35.64
C ALA A 37 -41.26 18.72 35.68
N LEU A 38 -40.49 17.73 36.18
CA LEU A 38 -40.76 16.28 36.48
C LEU A 38 -40.44 15.27 35.33
N ILE A 39 -39.79 14.09 35.46
CA ILE A 39 -39.34 13.10 36.49
C ILE A 39 -39.97 11.69 36.24
N GLU A 40 -39.16 10.64 36.45
CA GLU A 40 -39.42 9.18 36.70
C GLU A 40 -39.88 8.28 35.53
N TRP A 41 -39.26 7.13 35.21
CA TRP A 41 -38.81 5.90 35.93
C TRP A 41 -39.91 4.81 36.09
N LEU A 42 -39.63 3.65 35.45
CA LEU A 42 -39.94 2.26 35.82
C LEU A 42 -41.20 1.48 35.34
N VAL A 43 -40.90 0.16 35.18
CA VAL A 43 -41.70 -1.09 35.28
C VAL A 43 -42.04 -1.74 33.91
N GLY A 44 -41.64 -2.98 33.60
CA GLY A 44 -41.00 -4.03 34.39
C GLY A 44 -40.60 -5.27 33.56
N HIS A 45 -39.64 -6.03 34.11
CA HIS A 45 -39.23 -7.41 33.77
C HIS A 45 -40.34 -8.42 34.17
N PRO A 46 -40.26 -9.77 33.93
CA PRO A 46 -39.15 -10.65 33.50
C PRO A 46 -39.58 -11.62 32.34
N SER A 47 -38.82 -12.56 31.76
CA SER A 47 -37.96 -13.62 32.32
C SER A 47 -37.30 -14.42 31.18
N ALA A 48 -36.23 -15.16 31.52
CA ALA A 48 -35.70 -16.38 30.89
C ALA A 48 -34.52 -16.27 29.89
N SER A 49 -33.33 -16.56 30.44
CA SER A 49 -32.07 -17.02 29.82
C SER A 49 -32.23 -18.33 29.00
N PRO A 50 -31.16 -19.01 28.50
CA PRO A 50 -29.75 -18.64 28.28
C PRO A 50 -29.15 -19.08 26.90
N ARG A 51 -27.90 -18.66 26.66
CA ARG A 51 -26.80 -19.34 25.91
C ARG A 51 -27.00 -19.62 24.41
N ARG A 52 -26.31 -18.89 23.53
CA ARG A 52 -24.88 -19.08 23.11
C ARG A 52 -24.54 -20.51 22.67
N GLY A 53 -24.26 -20.66 21.37
CA GLY A 53 -22.94 -21.14 20.97
C GLY A 53 -22.89 -22.15 19.83
N ARG A 54 -22.54 -21.63 18.65
CA ARG A 54 -21.53 -22.13 17.68
C ARG A 54 -21.71 -23.52 17.06
N LEU A 55 -21.56 -23.57 15.74
CA LEU A 55 -20.55 -24.37 15.01
C LEU A 55 -20.56 -23.90 13.54
N LEU A 56 -19.48 -23.25 13.08
CA LEU A 56 -18.36 -23.86 12.33
C LEU A 56 -18.76 -24.24 10.91
N LEU A 57 -18.31 -23.44 9.95
CA LEU A 57 -18.34 -23.75 8.53
C LEU A 57 -16.89 -23.84 8.06
N GLU A 58 -16.54 -25.03 7.59
CA GLU A 58 -15.48 -25.24 6.61
C GLU A 58 -16.02 -26.16 5.51
N PRO A 59 -15.41 -26.14 4.31
CA PRO A 59 -16.09 -26.12 3.02
C PRO A 59 -16.02 -27.47 2.29
N LEU A 60 -16.72 -27.61 1.15
CA LEU A 60 -16.29 -28.35 -0.05
C LEU A 60 -17.40 -28.44 -1.13
N GLU A 61 -17.06 -27.86 -2.28
CA GLU A 61 -17.34 -28.21 -3.67
C GLU A 61 -18.26 -29.39 -4.12
N SER A 62 -18.96 -29.06 -5.24
CA SER A 62 -19.11 -29.82 -6.51
C SER A 62 -19.97 -31.09 -6.58
N ARG A 63 -21.11 -31.01 -7.30
CA ARG A 63 -21.45 -31.80 -8.53
C ARG A 63 -22.94 -31.68 -8.95
N GLN A 64 -23.12 -31.18 -10.18
CA GLN A 64 -23.76 -31.82 -11.35
C GLN A 64 -25.14 -32.53 -11.28
N LEU A 65 -25.97 -32.16 -12.28
CA LEU A 65 -26.93 -32.95 -13.10
C LEU A 65 -28.46 -32.78 -12.89
N LEU A 66 -29.03 -31.95 -13.79
CA LEU A 66 -30.11 -32.20 -14.79
C LEU A 66 -31.48 -32.84 -14.46
N ALA A 67 -32.44 -32.38 -15.28
CA ALA A 67 -33.83 -32.82 -15.57
C ALA A 67 -34.91 -32.11 -14.72
N GLY A 68 -35.97 -31.52 -15.26
CA GLY A 68 -36.58 -31.56 -16.60
C GLY A 68 -38.11 -31.50 -16.41
N ASP A 69 -38.75 -30.55 -17.10
CA ASP A 69 -40.18 -30.38 -17.41
C ASP A 69 -41.22 -30.32 -16.28
N VAL A 70 -42.13 -29.34 -16.34
CA VAL A 70 -43.59 -29.51 -16.56
C VAL A 70 -44.21 -28.12 -16.83
N GLU A 71 -44.89 -28.00 -17.98
CA GLU A 71 -45.74 -26.88 -18.40
C GLU A 71 -47.05 -26.72 -17.58
N TRP A 72 -47.73 -25.57 -17.77
CA TRP A 72 -49.15 -25.48 -18.16
C TRP A 72 -50.03 -24.54 -17.29
N PHE A 73 -50.37 -23.39 -17.91
CA PHE A 73 -51.65 -22.65 -17.92
C PHE A 73 -52.08 -21.65 -16.82
N SER A 74 -52.20 -20.40 -17.30
CA SER A 74 -53.41 -19.57 -17.43
C SER A 74 -54.27 -19.25 -16.21
N THR A 75 -54.63 -17.97 -16.06
CA THR A 75 -56.00 -17.49 -16.34
C THR A 75 -56.06 -15.96 -16.44
N THR A 76 -57.07 -15.53 -17.19
CA THR A 76 -57.41 -14.23 -17.77
C THR A 76 -58.23 -13.30 -16.85
N SER A 77 -58.24 -11.99 -17.15
CA SER A 77 -59.42 -11.10 -17.41
C SER A 77 -58.99 -9.61 -17.39
N ALA A 78 -59.10 -8.86 -18.50
CA ALA A 78 -60.27 -8.07 -19.01
C ALA A 78 -60.47 -6.76 -18.22
N GLU A 79 -60.70 -5.53 -18.72
CA GLU A 79 -61.32 -4.93 -19.93
C GLU A 79 -60.79 -3.47 -20.07
N SER A 80 -60.44 -2.95 -21.26
CA SER A 80 -61.23 -2.18 -22.26
C SER A 80 -61.40 -0.66 -22.03
N HIS A 81 -61.05 0.12 -23.07
CA HIS A 81 -61.64 1.40 -23.61
C HIS A 81 -60.55 2.02 -24.52
N GLY A 82 -60.65 2.28 -25.83
CA GLY A 82 -61.75 2.36 -26.78
C GLY A 82 -61.91 3.80 -27.31
N LEU A 83 -61.33 4.16 -28.47
CA LEU A 83 -61.96 4.91 -29.58
C LEU A 83 -60.97 5.38 -30.68
N VAL A 84 -61.53 5.53 -31.88
CA VAL A 84 -60.96 5.51 -33.25
C VAL A 84 -61.20 6.84 -33.96
N THR A 85 -60.31 7.27 -34.87
CA THR A 85 -60.58 7.91 -36.20
C THR A 85 -59.24 8.11 -36.95
N GLN A 86 -58.91 7.36 -38.02
CA GLN A 86 -59.26 7.47 -39.47
C GLN A 86 -58.25 8.30 -40.31
N GLU A 87 -57.58 7.63 -41.27
CA GLU A 87 -56.59 8.15 -42.24
C GLU A 87 -57.18 9.08 -43.35
N PRO A 88 -56.36 9.67 -44.27
CA PRO A 88 -55.85 8.94 -45.45
C PRO A 88 -54.36 9.20 -45.85
N ALA A 89 -53.78 8.19 -46.49
CA ALA A 89 -52.43 8.08 -47.06
C ALA A 89 -52.05 9.06 -48.19
N ILE A 90 -50.73 9.22 -48.43
CA ILE A 90 -50.02 9.05 -49.74
C ILE A 90 -48.49 8.88 -49.51
N VAL A 91 -48.01 7.67 -49.84
CA VAL A 91 -46.74 7.23 -50.48
C VAL A 91 -45.44 8.07 -50.35
N SER A 92 -44.45 7.50 -49.66
CA SER A 92 -43.03 7.56 -50.07
C SER A 92 -42.29 6.27 -49.71
N VAL A 93 -41.58 5.72 -50.69
CA VAL A 93 -40.73 4.54 -50.61
C VAL A 93 -39.50 4.88 -49.76
N GLY A 94 -39.33 4.20 -48.63
CA GLY A 94 -38.14 4.26 -47.78
C GLY A 94 -37.79 2.85 -47.34
N VAL A 95 -36.65 2.36 -47.82
CA VAL A 95 -36.03 1.12 -47.36
C VAL A 95 -35.24 1.49 -46.11
N GLY A 96 -35.76 1.11 -44.94
CA GLY A 96 -35.06 1.17 -43.66
C GLY A 96 -34.89 -0.24 -43.15
N ALA A 97 -33.65 -0.70 -43.07
CA ALA A 97 -33.26 -1.83 -42.24
C ALA A 97 -32.62 -1.25 -40.98
N GLU A 98 -33.37 -1.21 -39.89
CA GLU A 98 -32.81 -1.17 -38.55
C GLU A 98 -33.41 -2.34 -37.77
N GLY A 99 -32.52 -3.19 -37.27
CA GLY A 99 -32.87 -4.34 -36.43
C GLY A 99 -32.82 -3.94 -34.97
N GLU A 100 -33.97 -4.03 -34.31
CA GLU A 100 -34.04 -4.21 -32.86
C GLU A 100 -33.47 -5.58 -32.49
N GLY A 101 -32.64 -5.62 -31.45
CA GLY A 101 -32.08 -6.82 -30.86
C GLY A 101 -33.15 -7.77 -30.32
N SER A 102 -33.52 -8.75 -31.14
CA SER A 102 -34.21 -9.97 -30.73
C SER A 102 -33.17 -11.08 -30.56
N THR A 103 -32.98 -11.53 -29.32
CA THR A 103 -32.16 -12.71 -28.98
C THR A 103 -32.91 -14.00 -29.35
N THR A 104 -32.91 -14.30 -30.64
CA THR A 104 -33.16 -15.64 -31.18
C THR A 104 -32.10 -15.90 -32.24
N ALA A 105 -31.13 -16.78 -31.92
CA ALA A 105 -30.16 -17.28 -32.90
C ALA A 105 -30.91 -17.84 -34.12
N PRO A 106 -30.64 -17.36 -35.34
CA PRO A 106 -31.18 -18.00 -36.53
C PRO A 106 -30.53 -19.38 -36.69
N GLU A 107 -31.34 -20.42 -36.83
CA GLU A 107 -30.87 -21.79 -37.10
C GLU A 107 -30.20 -21.84 -38.49
N GLY A 108 -28.88 -21.68 -38.59
CA GLY A 108 -28.04 -22.18 -39.71
C GLY A 108 -28.56 -21.96 -41.14
N GLU A 109 -29.29 -20.89 -41.43
CA GLU A 109 -29.81 -20.63 -42.78
C GLU A 109 -28.67 -20.10 -43.67
N SER A 110 -28.52 -20.69 -44.87
CA SER A 110 -27.50 -20.26 -45.83
C SER A 110 -27.76 -18.82 -46.27
N ALA A 111 -26.74 -17.97 -46.20
CA ALA A 111 -26.77 -16.58 -46.61
C ALA A 111 -26.04 -16.37 -47.94
N PRO A 112 -26.22 -15.23 -48.64
CA PRO A 112 -25.49 -14.93 -49.86
C PRO A 112 -23.97 -14.99 -49.66
N ASP A 113 -23.32 -15.89 -50.38
CA ASP A 113 -21.86 -16.00 -50.39
C ASP A 113 -21.31 -15.00 -51.43
N LEU A 114 -21.02 -13.79 -50.95
CA LEU A 114 -20.61 -12.67 -51.80
C LEU A 114 -19.19 -12.84 -52.34
N VAL A 115 -18.32 -13.54 -51.60
CA VAL A 115 -16.99 -13.93 -52.07
C VAL A 115 -17.08 -14.90 -53.25
N ALA A 116 -17.89 -15.96 -53.13
CA ALA A 116 -18.12 -16.89 -54.24
C ALA A 116 -18.81 -16.21 -55.42
N PHE A 117 -19.76 -15.29 -55.16
CA PHE A 117 -20.44 -14.54 -56.21
C PHE A 117 -19.47 -13.67 -57.02
N ALA A 118 -18.60 -12.90 -56.36
CA ALA A 118 -17.61 -12.07 -57.04
C ALA A 118 -16.63 -12.89 -57.90
N LYS A 119 -16.13 -14.03 -57.37
CA LYS A 119 -15.29 -14.97 -58.11
C LYS A 119 -16.03 -15.56 -59.33
N ALA A 120 -17.30 -15.88 -59.18
CA ALA A 120 -18.12 -16.40 -60.27
C ALA A 120 -18.41 -15.36 -61.36
N LEU A 121 -18.59 -14.08 -61.00
CA LEU A 121 -18.70 -12.98 -61.97
C LEU A 121 -17.41 -12.84 -62.80
N ALA A 122 -16.25 -12.91 -62.14
CA ALA A 122 -14.96 -12.88 -62.84
C ALA A 122 -14.79 -14.08 -63.78
N ALA A 123 -15.16 -15.29 -63.33
CA ALA A 123 -15.11 -16.51 -64.15
C ALA A 123 -16.10 -16.49 -65.33
N ALA A 124 -17.19 -15.73 -65.21
CA ALA A 124 -18.16 -15.53 -66.27
C ALA A 124 -17.72 -14.47 -67.29
N GLU A 125 -16.50 -13.94 -67.23
CA GLU A 125 -15.99 -12.88 -68.13
C GLU A 125 -16.73 -11.53 -68.00
N VAL A 126 -17.34 -11.26 -66.84
CA VAL A 126 -17.80 -9.89 -66.50
C VAL A 126 -16.57 -9.01 -66.28
N VAL A 127 -16.59 -7.78 -66.79
CA VAL A 127 -15.50 -6.81 -66.57
C VAL A 127 -16.03 -5.57 -65.85
N TYR A 128 -15.36 -5.19 -64.78
CA TYR A 128 -15.72 -4.06 -63.92
C TYR A 128 -14.70 -2.93 -64.08
N TYR A 129 -14.97 -1.97 -64.95
CA TYR A 129 -14.10 -0.82 -65.16
C TYR A 129 -14.40 0.28 -64.14
N GLY A 130 -13.36 0.79 -63.49
CA GLY A 130 -13.50 1.92 -62.58
C GLY A 130 -12.17 2.55 -62.21
N ALA A 131 -12.23 3.50 -61.28
CA ALA A 131 -11.06 4.10 -60.70
C ALA A 131 -10.94 3.68 -59.22
N ALA A 132 -9.73 3.43 -58.74
CA ALA A 132 -9.53 3.04 -57.35
C ALA A 132 -9.99 4.12 -56.36
N TRP A 133 -9.92 5.39 -56.75
CA TRP A 133 -10.34 6.57 -55.96
C TRP A 133 -11.81 6.97 -56.17
N CYS A 134 -12.59 6.21 -56.94
CA CYS A 134 -13.96 6.56 -57.31
C CYS A 134 -14.96 6.14 -56.21
N PRO A 135 -15.69 7.09 -55.59
CA PRO A 135 -16.62 6.77 -54.48
C PRO A 135 -17.73 5.79 -54.88
N PHE A 136 -18.32 5.93 -56.07
CA PHE A 136 -19.32 4.96 -56.56
C PHE A 136 -18.72 3.57 -56.78
N CYS A 137 -17.43 3.51 -57.10
CA CYS A 137 -16.72 2.26 -57.29
C CYS A 137 -16.43 1.57 -55.94
N THR A 138 -16.23 2.37 -54.88
CA THR A 138 -16.15 1.93 -53.48
C THR A 138 -17.51 1.39 -53.02
N VAL A 139 -18.59 2.16 -53.16
CA VAL A 139 -19.97 1.72 -52.83
C VAL A 139 -20.31 0.40 -53.53
N GLN A 140 -19.94 0.26 -54.79
CA GLN A 140 -20.18 -0.97 -55.53
C GLN A 140 -19.40 -2.18 -54.98
N LYS A 141 -18.17 -1.97 -54.46
CA LYS A 141 -17.37 -3.03 -53.82
C LYS A 141 -17.92 -3.39 -52.44
N GLU A 142 -18.36 -2.40 -51.66
CA GLU A 142 -18.98 -2.59 -50.34
C GLU A 142 -20.24 -3.46 -50.41
N LEU A 143 -21.01 -3.39 -51.51
CA LEU A 143 -22.14 -4.31 -51.74
C LEU A 143 -21.75 -5.80 -51.76
N PHE A 144 -20.47 -6.11 -51.97
CA PHE A 144 -19.93 -7.46 -51.95
C PHE A 144 -19.23 -7.82 -50.63
N ALA A 145 -19.21 -6.92 -49.63
CA ALA A 145 -18.38 -7.07 -48.42
C ALA A 145 -16.94 -7.51 -48.81
N ASP A 146 -16.38 -8.51 -48.13
CA ASP A 146 -15.06 -9.08 -48.42
C ASP A 146 -14.97 -9.66 -49.84
N GLY A 147 -16.10 -9.96 -50.48
CA GLY A 147 -16.18 -10.33 -51.89
C GLY A 147 -15.73 -9.24 -52.85
N GLY A 148 -15.78 -7.96 -52.43
CA GLY A 148 -15.42 -6.80 -53.26
C GLY A 148 -13.99 -6.87 -53.79
N GLN A 149 -13.08 -7.51 -53.05
CA GLN A 149 -11.68 -7.68 -53.47
C GLN A 149 -11.51 -8.63 -54.67
N PHE A 150 -12.46 -9.56 -54.86
CA PHE A 150 -12.46 -10.56 -55.92
C PHE A 150 -13.22 -10.12 -57.18
N LEU A 151 -13.82 -8.93 -57.16
CA LEU A 151 -14.46 -8.37 -58.36
C LEU A 151 -13.44 -8.23 -59.51
N PRO A 152 -13.86 -8.45 -60.77
CA PRO A 152 -13.01 -8.34 -61.97
C PRO A 152 -12.72 -6.87 -62.32
N PHE A 153 -12.15 -6.13 -61.36
CA PHE A 153 -11.89 -4.70 -61.42
C PHE A 153 -10.70 -4.39 -62.34
N VAL A 154 -10.90 -3.47 -63.27
CA VAL A 154 -9.88 -2.91 -64.16
C VAL A 154 -9.74 -1.43 -63.89
N GLU A 155 -8.55 -1.02 -63.46
CA GLU A 155 -8.18 0.38 -63.26
C GLU A 155 -8.11 1.11 -64.60
N VAL A 156 -8.91 2.15 -64.76
CA VAL A 156 -9.02 2.94 -66.00
C VAL A 156 -8.63 4.41 -65.82
N SER A 157 -8.11 4.79 -64.65
CA SER A 157 -7.58 6.12 -64.38
C SER A 157 -6.08 6.13 -64.13
N ASN A 158 -5.45 7.28 -64.40
CA ASN A 158 -4.09 7.61 -64.01
C ASN A 158 -4.10 8.26 -62.61
N ALA A 159 -2.91 8.42 -62.01
CA ALA A 159 -2.75 9.06 -60.70
C ALA A 159 -3.27 10.52 -60.63
N ASP A 160 -3.29 11.25 -61.75
CA ASP A 160 -3.87 12.61 -61.84
C ASP A 160 -5.40 12.61 -62.03
N ARG A 161 -6.04 11.44 -61.89
CA ARG A 161 -7.48 11.19 -62.08
C ARG A 161 -7.99 11.33 -63.52
N SER A 162 -7.10 11.49 -64.51
CA SER A 162 -7.46 11.38 -65.93
C SER A 162 -7.65 9.92 -66.36
N LEU A 163 -8.29 9.66 -67.51
CA LEU A 163 -8.38 8.30 -68.06
C LEU A 163 -7.01 7.81 -68.53
N ASN A 164 -6.68 6.57 -68.20
CA ASN A 164 -5.49 5.89 -68.73
C ASN A 164 -5.75 5.32 -70.15
N ASP A 165 -4.72 4.75 -70.78
CA ASP A 165 -4.82 4.21 -72.13
C ASP A 165 -5.94 3.16 -72.28
N ILE A 166 -6.17 2.34 -71.24
CA ILE A 166 -7.25 1.33 -71.23
C ILE A 166 -8.61 2.03 -71.17
N GLY A 167 -8.77 3.04 -70.32
CA GLY A 167 -9.99 3.83 -70.22
C GLY A 167 -10.36 4.50 -71.53
N ILE A 168 -9.38 5.06 -72.23
CA ILE A 168 -9.55 5.67 -73.56
C ILE A 168 -9.89 4.60 -74.61
N GLU A 169 -9.14 3.49 -74.66
CA GLU A 169 -9.37 2.40 -75.63
C GLU A 169 -10.77 1.78 -75.48
N LYS A 170 -11.21 1.56 -74.24
CA LYS A 170 -12.51 0.94 -73.92
C LYS A 170 -13.67 1.94 -73.93
N GLY A 171 -13.41 3.21 -74.22
CA GLY A 171 -14.41 4.27 -74.31
C GLY A 171 -15.17 4.45 -73.00
N ILE A 172 -14.46 4.50 -71.88
CA ILE A 172 -15.06 4.70 -70.57
C ILE A 172 -15.34 6.19 -70.35
N GLU A 173 -16.61 6.53 -70.13
CA GLU A 173 -17.05 7.91 -69.89
C GLU A 173 -17.54 8.14 -68.45
N THR A 174 -17.90 7.07 -67.74
CA THR A 174 -18.49 7.10 -66.40
C THR A 174 -17.91 5.99 -65.52
N PHE A 175 -17.79 6.24 -64.22
CA PHE A 175 -17.36 5.23 -63.26
C PHE A 175 -18.48 4.91 -62.25
N PRO A 176 -18.69 3.63 -61.89
CA PRO A 176 -18.15 2.46 -62.59
C PRO A 176 -18.85 2.16 -63.92
N THR A 177 -18.22 1.36 -64.78
CA THR A 177 -18.79 0.79 -66.01
C THR A 177 -18.61 -0.73 -66.00
N TRP A 178 -19.67 -1.45 -66.38
CA TRP A 178 -19.72 -2.91 -66.43
C TRP A 178 -19.90 -3.41 -67.85
N ASP A 179 -19.06 -4.34 -68.29
CA ASP A 179 -19.26 -5.09 -69.53
C ASP A 179 -19.63 -6.54 -69.22
N PHE A 180 -20.68 -7.04 -69.88
CA PHE A 180 -21.22 -8.38 -69.67
C PHE A 180 -20.94 -9.31 -70.86
N PRO A 181 -21.01 -10.63 -70.65
CA PRO A 181 -20.65 -11.63 -71.68
C PRO A 181 -21.58 -11.63 -72.90
N ASP A 182 -22.80 -11.11 -72.74
CA ASP A 182 -23.76 -10.93 -73.83
C ASP A 182 -23.46 -9.72 -74.72
N GLY A 183 -22.37 -8.98 -74.42
CA GLY A 183 -21.95 -7.77 -75.11
C GLY A 183 -22.70 -6.51 -74.67
N SER A 184 -23.55 -6.59 -73.65
CA SER A 184 -24.22 -5.44 -73.07
C SER A 184 -23.29 -4.68 -72.10
N ARG A 185 -23.50 -3.36 -72.01
CA ARG A 185 -22.78 -2.45 -71.11
C ARG A 185 -23.76 -1.78 -70.16
N ALA A 186 -23.39 -1.64 -68.90
CA ALA A 186 -24.10 -0.86 -67.90
C ALA A 186 -23.14 0.13 -67.21
N THR A 187 -23.69 1.18 -66.61
CA THR A 187 -22.92 2.23 -65.93
C THR A 187 -23.56 2.54 -64.58
N GLY A 188 -22.76 3.00 -63.61
CA GLY A 188 -23.20 3.27 -62.24
C GLY A 188 -23.22 2.02 -61.35
N VAL A 189 -23.61 2.23 -60.08
CA VAL A 189 -23.72 1.16 -59.08
C VAL A 189 -24.92 0.26 -59.41
N LEU A 190 -24.68 -1.04 -59.49
CA LEU A 190 -25.67 -2.08 -59.74
C LEU A 190 -25.90 -2.91 -58.48
N SER A 191 -27.16 -3.26 -58.22
CA SER A 191 -27.53 -4.19 -57.16
C SER A 191 -27.02 -5.61 -57.44
N LEU A 192 -26.85 -6.43 -56.40
CA LEU A 192 -26.44 -7.83 -56.53
C LEU A 192 -27.39 -8.63 -57.43
N GLN A 193 -28.71 -8.44 -57.29
CA GLN A 193 -29.71 -9.06 -58.16
C GLN A 193 -29.59 -8.62 -59.62
N GLU A 194 -29.29 -7.35 -59.88
CA GLU A 194 -29.11 -6.86 -61.25
C GLU A 194 -27.84 -7.44 -61.88
N LEU A 195 -26.74 -7.49 -61.14
CA LEU A 195 -25.50 -8.15 -61.57
C LEU A 195 -25.74 -9.62 -61.88
N SER A 196 -26.49 -10.32 -61.03
CA SER A 196 -26.86 -11.73 -61.23
C SER A 196 -27.67 -11.93 -62.52
N GLN A 197 -28.70 -11.10 -62.74
CA GLN A 197 -29.56 -11.20 -63.91
C GLN A 197 -28.82 -10.90 -65.22
N ARG A 198 -27.96 -9.88 -65.24
CA ARG A 198 -27.22 -9.48 -66.45
C ARG A 198 -26.07 -10.41 -66.80
N SER A 199 -25.35 -10.89 -65.79
CA SER A 199 -24.23 -11.84 -66.00
C SER A 199 -24.71 -13.28 -66.25
N GLY A 200 -25.94 -13.62 -65.84
CA GLY A 200 -26.43 -15.00 -65.81
C GLY A 200 -25.83 -15.83 -64.67
N VAL A 201 -25.08 -15.22 -63.76
CA VAL A 201 -24.48 -15.87 -62.59
C VAL A 201 -25.45 -15.80 -61.43
N ALA A 202 -25.89 -16.94 -60.90
CA ALA A 202 -26.74 -16.98 -59.70
C ALA A 202 -25.93 -16.56 -58.45
N ILE A 203 -26.57 -15.85 -57.51
CA ILE A 203 -25.96 -15.49 -56.21
C ILE A 203 -25.86 -16.77 -55.35
N PRO A 204 -24.65 -17.32 -55.11
CA PRO A 204 -24.49 -18.53 -54.32
C PRO A 204 -24.94 -18.31 -52.88
N GLN A 205 -25.35 -19.38 -52.19
CA GLN A 205 -25.69 -19.35 -50.77
C GLN A 205 -24.78 -20.31 -50.02
N SER A 206 -24.22 -19.89 -48.88
CA SER A 206 -23.35 -20.69 -48.02
C SER A 206 -23.51 -20.28 -46.55
N SER A 207 -23.21 -21.19 -45.64
CA SER A 207 -23.02 -20.92 -44.21
C SER A 207 -21.55 -21.07 -43.77
N SER A 208 -20.71 -21.67 -44.62
CA SER A 208 -19.35 -22.03 -44.25
C SER A 208 -18.42 -20.81 -44.34
N PRO A 209 -17.52 -20.64 -43.35
CA PRO A 209 -16.55 -19.56 -43.40
C PRO A 209 -15.54 -19.78 -44.53
N SER A 210 -14.84 -18.72 -44.91
CA SER A 210 -13.70 -18.78 -45.83
C SER A 210 -12.68 -17.71 -45.47
N PHE A 211 -11.51 -17.70 -46.11
CA PHE A 211 -10.59 -16.56 -46.01
C PHE A 211 -9.84 -16.36 -47.33
N VAL A 212 -9.24 -15.18 -47.50
CA VAL A 212 -8.37 -14.87 -48.65
C VAL A 212 -7.17 -15.80 -48.64
N GLN A 213 -6.92 -16.46 -49.78
CA GLN A 213 -5.83 -17.41 -49.89
C GLN A 213 -4.50 -16.80 -49.44
N VAL A 214 -3.90 -17.39 -48.41
CA VAL A 214 -2.64 -16.92 -47.80
C VAL A 214 -1.46 -17.32 -48.68
N GLY A 215 -1.48 -18.54 -49.22
CA GLY A 215 -0.42 -19.08 -50.06
C GLY A 215 0.87 -19.41 -49.32
N ASN A 216 1.82 -20.03 -50.03
CA ASN A 216 3.10 -20.47 -49.47
C ASN A 216 3.92 -19.28 -48.96
N GLN A 217 4.52 -19.44 -47.78
CA GLN A 217 5.31 -18.40 -47.12
C GLN A 217 6.80 -18.77 -47.09
N SER A 218 7.65 -17.75 -46.93
CA SER A 218 9.08 -17.90 -46.64
C SER A 218 9.40 -17.05 -45.42
N VAL A 219 10.02 -17.64 -44.40
CA VAL A 219 10.35 -16.96 -43.15
C VAL A 219 11.84 -17.04 -42.87
N GLY A 220 12.44 -15.92 -42.46
CA GLY A 220 13.87 -15.83 -42.16
C GLY A 220 14.17 -16.31 -40.74
N ILE A 221 15.27 -17.03 -40.55
CA ILE A 221 15.79 -17.35 -39.21
C ILE A 221 16.11 -16.04 -38.49
N GLY A 222 15.52 -15.83 -37.31
CA GLY A 222 15.61 -14.55 -36.60
C GLY A 222 14.61 -13.49 -37.07
N SER A 223 13.83 -13.72 -38.14
CA SER A 223 12.86 -12.75 -38.65
C SER A 223 11.44 -13.32 -38.66
N PRO A 224 10.72 -13.30 -37.51
CA PRO A 224 9.34 -13.75 -37.42
C PRO A 224 8.42 -12.99 -38.37
N LEU A 225 7.51 -13.71 -39.02
CA LEU A 225 6.60 -13.16 -40.02
C LEU A 225 5.17 -13.12 -39.49
N HIS A 226 4.55 -11.93 -39.53
CA HIS A 226 3.15 -11.72 -39.17
C HIS A 226 2.28 -11.83 -40.41
N VAL A 227 1.58 -12.95 -40.55
CA VAL A 227 0.77 -13.30 -41.71
C VAL A 227 -0.71 -13.00 -41.41
N PRO A 228 -1.32 -12.00 -42.07
CA PRO A 228 -2.73 -11.70 -41.90
C PRO A 228 -3.60 -12.78 -42.54
N VAL A 229 -4.74 -13.01 -41.92
CA VAL A 229 -5.83 -13.88 -42.37
C VAL A 229 -7.08 -13.01 -42.45
N ASP A 230 -7.47 -12.65 -43.67
CA ASP A 230 -8.69 -11.92 -44.02
C ASP A 230 -9.83 -12.94 -44.17
N ALA A 231 -10.65 -13.12 -43.14
CA ALA A 231 -11.65 -14.18 -43.07
C ALA A 231 -13.08 -13.65 -43.15
N TYR A 232 -13.92 -14.40 -43.86
CA TYR A 232 -15.29 -14.04 -44.18
C TYR A 232 -16.27 -15.11 -43.72
N ASN A 233 -17.34 -14.69 -43.03
CA ASN A 233 -18.48 -15.53 -42.70
C ASN A 233 -19.72 -15.06 -43.46
N PRO A 234 -20.21 -15.83 -44.46
CA PRO A 234 -21.41 -15.46 -45.22
C PRO A 234 -22.65 -15.23 -44.36
N ALA A 235 -22.82 -15.98 -43.27
CA ALA A 235 -23.94 -15.87 -42.35
C ALA A 235 -23.80 -14.69 -41.36
N GLY A 236 -22.64 -14.02 -41.35
CA GLY A 236 -22.27 -13.04 -40.34
C GLY A 236 -21.90 -13.68 -38.99
N GLY A 237 -21.27 -12.89 -38.12
CA GLY A 237 -20.83 -13.33 -36.80
C GLY A 237 -19.37 -13.82 -36.74
N PRO A 238 -18.89 -14.15 -35.53
CA PRO A 238 -17.47 -14.33 -35.24
C PRO A 238 -16.88 -15.59 -35.88
N ILE A 239 -15.60 -15.52 -36.24
CA ILE A 239 -14.79 -16.61 -36.78
C ILE A 239 -13.60 -16.86 -35.83
N GLN A 240 -13.43 -18.11 -35.43
CA GLN A 240 -12.24 -18.53 -34.72
C GLN A 240 -11.18 -19.01 -35.71
N ILE A 241 -10.03 -18.32 -35.74
CA ILE A 241 -8.83 -18.77 -36.46
C ILE A 241 -7.96 -19.64 -35.56
N THR A 242 -7.51 -20.78 -36.10
CA THR A 242 -6.55 -21.68 -35.46
C THR A 242 -5.47 -22.10 -36.45
N VAL A 243 -4.30 -22.48 -35.93
CA VAL A 243 -3.15 -22.86 -36.74
C VAL A 243 -2.48 -24.13 -36.20
N GLU A 244 -2.11 -25.03 -37.10
CA GLU A 244 -1.35 -26.25 -36.80
C GLU A 244 -0.08 -26.31 -37.65
N VAL A 245 1.02 -26.82 -37.09
CA VAL A 245 2.29 -26.99 -37.79
C VAL A 245 2.76 -28.44 -37.72
N ASP A 246 3.14 -29.00 -38.88
CA ASP A 246 3.58 -30.40 -38.98
C ASP A 246 4.95 -30.65 -38.32
N ASP A 247 5.81 -29.63 -38.29
CA ASP A 247 7.13 -29.68 -37.66
C ASP A 247 7.30 -28.53 -36.64
N PRO A 248 6.76 -28.69 -35.41
CA PRO A 248 6.84 -27.68 -34.36
C PRO A 248 8.25 -27.49 -33.77
N GLU A 249 9.23 -28.34 -34.14
CA GLU A 249 10.63 -28.20 -33.77
C GLU A 249 11.38 -27.26 -34.74
N LEU A 250 10.91 -27.16 -35.99
CA LEU A 250 11.44 -26.23 -36.99
C LEU A 250 10.78 -24.85 -36.94
N LEU A 251 9.46 -24.80 -36.75
CA LEU A 251 8.66 -23.58 -36.84
C LEU A 251 7.60 -23.53 -35.75
N GLU A 252 7.51 -22.38 -35.08
CA GLU A 252 6.37 -22.00 -34.25
C GLU A 252 5.34 -21.25 -35.09
N ALA A 253 4.07 -21.60 -34.96
CA ALA A 253 2.96 -20.89 -35.58
C ALA A 253 1.92 -20.58 -34.49
N VAL A 254 1.57 -19.31 -34.30
CA VAL A 254 0.67 -18.84 -33.24
C VAL A 254 -0.29 -17.80 -33.81
N VAL A 255 -1.59 -17.95 -33.52
CA VAL A 255 -2.58 -16.90 -33.77
C VAL A 255 -2.46 -15.86 -32.67
N LEU A 256 -2.30 -14.59 -33.02
CA LEU A 256 -2.30 -13.51 -32.06
C LEU A 256 -3.74 -13.23 -31.59
N THR A 257 -3.91 -12.96 -30.30
CA THR A 257 -5.23 -12.79 -29.69
C THR A 257 -5.17 -11.68 -28.65
N GLY A 258 -6.31 -11.03 -28.37
CA GLY A 258 -6.40 -10.00 -27.32
C GLY A 258 -6.00 -8.59 -27.78
N ASN A 259 -5.77 -8.40 -29.08
CA ASN A 259 -5.53 -7.09 -29.66
C ASN A 259 -6.82 -6.56 -30.30
N ARG A 260 -7.04 -5.25 -30.18
CA ARG A 260 -8.04 -4.55 -31.00
C ARG A 260 -7.52 -4.31 -32.40
N SER A 261 -8.45 -3.99 -33.31
CA SER A 261 -8.16 -3.55 -34.65
C SER A 261 -8.46 -2.06 -34.83
N VAL A 262 -7.77 -1.46 -35.79
CA VAL A 262 -8.06 -0.10 -36.25
C VAL A 262 -8.44 -0.10 -37.72
N ARG A 263 -9.55 0.55 -38.05
CA ARG A 263 -10.02 0.78 -39.42
C ARG A 263 -9.68 2.21 -39.83
N ILE A 264 -8.90 2.34 -40.90
CA ILE A 264 -8.59 3.60 -41.56
C ILE A 264 -9.47 3.68 -42.81
N SER A 265 -10.49 4.54 -42.79
CA SER A 265 -11.33 4.79 -43.95
C SER A 265 -10.69 5.87 -44.82
N VAL A 266 -10.45 5.57 -46.11
CA VAL A 266 -9.72 6.47 -47.02
C VAL A 266 -10.65 6.99 -48.11
N ALA A 267 -10.72 8.32 -48.21
CA ALA A 267 -11.61 9.06 -49.09
C ALA A 267 -11.55 8.58 -50.54
N GLY A 268 -12.62 7.91 -50.98
CA GLY A 268 -12.76 7.39 -52.34
C GLY A 268 -11.98 6.12 -52.64
N TYR A 269 -11.13 5.63 -51.73
CA TYR A 269 -10.39 4.37 -51.89
C TYR A 269 -11.03 3.19 -51.14
N GLY A 270 -11.69 3.44 -50.01
CA GLY A 270 -12.27 2.44 -49.12
C GLY A 270 -11.44 2.23 -47.86
N ASP A 271 -11.69 1.13 -47.17
CA ASP A 271 -11.14 0.88 -45.83
C ASP A 271 -9.85 0.05 -45.84
N MET A 272 -9.00 0.29 -44.84
CA MET A 272 -7.88 -0.56 -44.45
C MET A 272 -8.05 -0.93 -42.98
N VAL A 273 -8.02 -2.22 -42.66
CA VAL A 273 -8.13 -2.71 -41.27
C VAL A 273 -6.78 -3.29 -40.85
N PHE A 274 -6.32 -2.89 -39.67
CA PHE A 274 -5.06 -3.36 -39.08
C PHE A 274 -5.36 -3.99 -37.72
N GLU A 275 -4.87 -5.21 -37.48
CA GLU A 275 -4.78 -5.74 -36.11
C GLU A 275 -3.60 -5.05 -35.41
N LEU A 276 -3.83 -4.50 -34.22
CA LEU A 276 -2.80 -3.84 -33.43
C LEU A 276 -1.94 -4.88 -32.68
N PHE A 277 -0.77 -4.47 -32.18
CA PHE A 277 0.11 -5.33 -31.39
C PHE A 277 0.16 -4.88 -29.93
N GLU A 278 -0.99 -4.78 -29.28
CA GLU A 278 -1.13 -4.25 -27.91
C GLU A 278 -0.28 -5.04 -26.90
N ASP A 279 -0.15 -6.35 -27.04
CA ASP A 279 0.68 -7.16 -26.13
C ASP A 279 2.19 -7.02 -26.37
N ARG A 280 2.62 -6.70 -27.59
CA ARG A 280 4.05 -6.67 -27.98
C ARG A 280 4.62 -5.25 -27.98
N ALA A 281 3.77 -4.27 -28.25
CA ALA A 281 4.10 -2.86 -28.31
C ALA A 281 2.95 -2.03 -27.70
N PRO A 282 2.63 -2.22 -26.40
CA PRO A 282 1.51 -1.55 -25.75
C PRO A 282 1.60 -0.02 -25.81
N ARG A 283 2.79 0.56 -25.66
CA ARG A 283 2.96 2.02 -25.61
C ARG A 283 2.56 2.70 -26.93
N PRO A 284 3.09 2.30 -28.11
CA PRO A 284 2.63 2.87 -29.36
C PRO A 284 1.18 2.46 -29.71
N ALA A 285 0.76 1.23 -29.41
CA ALA A 285 -0.61 0.78 -29.71
C ALA A 285 -1.67 1.59 -28.92
N LEU A 286 -1.47 1.77 -27.61
CA LEU A 286 -2.37 2.58 -26.79
C LEU A 286 -2.36 4.05 -27.23
N ARG A 287 -1.20 4.58 -27.66
CA ARG A 287 -1.14 5.97 -28.17
C ARG A 287 -1.96 6.15 -29.44
N VAL A 288 -1.89 5.22 -30.40
CA VAL A 288 -2.70 5.36 -31.63
C VAL A 288 -4.19 5.23 -31.32
N ILE A 289 -4.56 4.38 -30.36
CA ILE A 289 -5.95 4.19 -29.93
C ILE A 289 -6.50 5.46 -29.30
N GLU A 290 -5.77 6.07 -28.35
CA GLU A 290 -6.16 7.35 -27.72
C GLU A 290 -6.35 8.47 -28.77
N LEU A 291 -5.48 8.53 -29.78
CA LEU A 291 -5.60 9.52 -30.85
C LEU A 291 -6.75 9.21 -31.81
N ALA A 292 -6.97 7.94 -32.17
CA ALA A 292 -8.07 7.54 -33.04
C ALA A 292 -9.45 7.77 -32.37
N GLU A 293 -9.61 7.40 -31.11
CA GLU A 293 -10.86 7.57 -30.35
C GLU A 293 -11.25 9.04 -30.14
N THR A 294 -10.29 9.97 -30.21
CA THR A 294 -10.53 11.41 -30.16
C THR A 294 -10.79 12.06 -31.53
N GLY A 295 -10.81 11.25 -32.61
CA GLY A 295 -10.94 11.75 -33.99
C GLY A 295 -9.72 12.52 -34.49
N PHE A 296 -8.56 12.41 -33.82
CA PHE A 296 -7.36 13.19 -34.16
C PHE A 296 -6.88 12.95 -35.60
N TYR A 297 -7.08 11.74 -36.13
CA TYR A 297 -6.64 11.35 -37.46
C TYR A 297 -7.66 11.64 -38.56
N ASP A 298 -8.88 12.04 -38.19
CA ASP A 298 -9.94 12.37 -39.14
C ASP A 298 -9.54 13.60 -39.94
N ASP A 299 -9.89 13.61 -41.22
CA ASP A 299 -9.53 14.65 -42.19
C ASP A 299 -8.03 14.89 -42.43
N THR A 300 -7.16 14.08 -41.82
CA THR A 300 -5.72 14.12 -42.11
C THR A 300 -5.42 13.49 -43.47
N ILE A 301 -4.20 13.70 -43.97
CA ILE A 301 -3.81 13.23 -45.29
C ILE A 301 -2.57 12.34 -45.22
N PHE A 302 -2.44 11.45 -46.21
CA PHE A 302 -1.17 10.83 -46.53
C PHE A 302 -0.28 11.85 -47.24
N HIS A 303 0.49 12.61 -46.46
CA HIS A 303 1.29 13.74 -46.94
C HIS A 303 2.59 13.29 -47.65
N ARG A 304 2.96 12.01 -47.58
CA ARG A 304 4.16 11.46 -48.21
C ARG A 304 3.96 10.00 -48.64
N ILE A 305 4.22 9.71 -49.91
CA ILE A 305 4.08 8.38 -50.51
C ILE A 305 5.28 8.09 -51.39
N ILE A 306 5.99 7.01 -51.10
CA ILE A 306 7.15 6.56 -51.86
C ILE A 306 6.89 5.14 -52.35
N ASP A 307 6.91 4.97 -53.67
CA ASP A 307 6.63 3.70 -54.33
C ASP A 307 7.56 2.59 -53.83
N GLY A 308 6.97 1.49 -53.36
CA GLY A 308 7.68 0.32 -52.86
C GLY A 308 8.38 0.53 -51.52
N PHE A 309 8.14 1.66 -50.84
CA PHE A 309 8.72 1.97 -49.53
C PHE A 309 7.63 2.17 -48.46
N VAL A 310 7.07 3.37 -48.33
CA VAL A 310 6.08 3.68 -47.28
C VAL A 310 5.01 4.68 -47.74
N ILE A 311 3.83 4.57 -47.14
CA ILE A 311 2.74 5.54 -47.19
C ILE A 311 2.64 6.19 -45.80
N GLN A 312 2.93 7.48 -45.67
CA GLN A 312 3.04 8.17 -44.38
C GLN A 312 1.94 9.23 -44.20
N GLY A 313 1.32 9.22 -43.02
CA GLY A 313 0.19 10.06 -42.61
C GLY A 313 0.25 10.46 -41.13
N GLY A 314 -0.88 10.88 -40.57
CA GLY A 314 -1.00 11.20 -39.14
C GLY A 314 -0.44 12.57 -38.70
N ASP A 315 -0.27 13.49 -39.65
CA ASP A 315 0.06 14.90 -39.38
C ASP A 315 -1.18 15.77 -39.64
N PRO A 316 -1.80 16.35 -38.61
CA PRO A 316 -3.00 17.18 -38.76
C PRO A 316 -2.74 18.48 -39.53
N THR A 317 -1.49 18.95 -39.60
CA THR A 317 -1.13 20.13 -40.40
C THR A 317 -0.88 19.77 -41.87
N GLY A 318 -0.68 18.48 -42.17
CA GLY A 318 -0.32 17.99 -43.48
C GLY A 318 1.05 18.45 -43.97
N THR A 319 1.91 19.05 -43.14
CA THR A 319 3.22 19.57 -43.56
C THR A 319 4.34 18.53 -43.51
N GLY A 320 4.13 17.42 -42.81
CA GLY A 320 5.11 16.38 -42.52
C GLY A 320 5.95 16.64 -41.27
N THR A 321 5.60 17.65 -40.46
CA THR A 321 6.36 18.05 -39.26
C THR A 321 5.48 18.30 -38.03
N GLY A 322 4.17 18.16 -38.15
CA GLY A 322 3.25 18.30 -37.02
C GLY A 322 3.26 17.09 -36.09
N GLY A 323 2.45 17.17 -35.03
CA GLY A 323 2.30 16.15 -34.02
C GLY A 323 1.05 16.39 -33.17
N SER A 324 0.72 15.42 -32.32
CA SER A 324 -0.36 15.51 -31.34
C SER A 324 0.01 16.45 -30.16
N PRO A 325 -1.01 16.97 -29.45
CA PRO A 325 -0.80 17.74 -28.22
C PRO A 325 -0.26 16.90 -27.05
N LEU A 326 -0.30 15.56 -27.14
CA LEU A 326 0.21 14.64 -26.10
C LEU A 326 1.74 14.59 -26.02
N GLY A 327 2.44 15.23 -26.96
CA GLY A 327 3.89 15.29 -26.99
C GLY A 327 4.57 13.97 -27.38
N ASN A 328 5.90 14.00 -27.35
CA ASN A 328 6.72 12.86 -27.75
C ASN A 328 6.71 11.76 -26.68
N PHE A 329 6.82 10.51 -27.13
CA PHE A 329 6.95 9.35 -26.28
C PHE A 329 8.07 8.42 -26.75
N ASP A 330 8.53 7.64 -25.79
CA ASP A 330 9.61 6.65 -25.90
C ASP A 330 9.28 5.55 -26.92
N ASP A 331 10.27 5.08 -27.65
CA ASP A 331 10.03 3.95 -28.56
C ASP A 331 9.86 2.64 -27.80
N GLN A 332 9.11 1.72 -28.40
CA GLN A 332 8.97 0.37 -27.90
C GLN A 332 9.23 -0.60 -29.05
N TYR A 333 10.18 -1.50 -28.84
CA TYR A 333 10.60 -2.52 -29.80
C TYR A 333 10.35 -3.91 -29.23
N HIS A 334 10.13 -4.86 -30.13
CA HIS A 334 9.93 -6.25 -29.77
C HIS A 334 10.64 -7.14 -30.80
N PRO A 335 11.37 -8.21 -30.38
CA PRO A 335 12.18 -9.01 -31.31
C PRO A 335 11.37 -9.76 -32.38
N GLU A 336 10.06 -9.86 -32.20
CA GLU A 336 9.16 -10.46 -33.19
C GLU A 336 8.66 -9.45 -34.24
N LEU A 337 8.73 -8.16 -33.95
CA LEU A 337 8.19 -7.11 -34.82
C LEU A 337 9.29 -6.56 -35.74
N GLN A 338 9.19 -6.86 -37.04
CA GLN A 338 10.10 -6.38 -38.08
C GLN A 338 9.35 -5.99 -39.35
N HIS A 339 9.92 -5.08 -40.14
CA HIS A 339 9.36 -4.58 -41.40
C HIS A 339 9.69 -5.54 -42.55
N ASN A 340 9.30 -6.80 -42.43
CA ASN A 340 9.63 -7.87 -43.38
C ASN A 340 8.53 -8.18 -44.40
N ARG A 341 7.40 -7.44 -44.38
CA ARG A 341 6.32 -7.53 -45.37
C ARG A 341 5.61 -6.18 -45.58
N ALA A 342 4.69 -6.13 -46.54
CA ALA A 342 3.79 -4.98 -46.75
C ALA A 342 2.69 -4.89 -45.69
N GLY A 343 2.17 -3.69 -45.46
CA GLY A 343 1.06 -3.46 -44.53
C GLY A 343 1.47 -3.44 -43.05
N VAL A 344 2.78 -3.34 -42.74
CA VAL A 344 3.24 -3.13 -41.37
C VAL A 344 3.01 -1.66 -41.01
N LEU A 345 2.37 -1.43 -39.87
CA LEU A 345 2.00 -0.11 -39.36
C LEU A 345 2.95 0.31 -38.23
N SER A 346 3.61 1.46 -38.40
CA SER A 346 4.69 1.92 -37.52
C SER A 346 4.69 3.44 -37.31
N PHE A 347 5.21 3.90 -36.17
CA PHE A 347 5.35 5.35 -35.91
C PHE A 347 6.53 5.97 -36.67
N ALA A 348 6.30 7.13 -37.24
CA ALA A 348 7.37 7.99 -37.75
C ALA A 348 8.03 8.73 -36.58
N LYS A 349 9.37 8.89 -36.64
CA LYS A 349 10.15 9.62 -35.64
C LYS A 349 11.24 10.46 -36.29
N SER A 350 11.73 11.47 -35.57
CA SER A 350 12.78 12.40 -36.06
C SER A 350 14.16 12.08 -35.49
N THR A 351 14.19 11.65 -34.24
CA THR A 351 15.32 11.07 -33.50
C THR A 351 14.80 9.97 -32.58
N ASP A 352 15.70 9.33 -31.84
CA ASP A 352 15.35 8.43 -30.75
C ASP A 352 14.39 9.07 -29.74
N ASP A 353 13.44 8.29 -29.21
CA ASP A 353 12.41 8.70 -28.25
C ASP A 353 11.54 9.90 -28.71
N THR A 354 11.27 10.01 -30.01
CA THR A 354 10.44 11.10 -30.58
C THR A 354 9.20 10.63 -31.34
N ASN A 355 8.67 9.45 -31.02
CA ASN A 355 7.36 9.07 -31.54
C ASN A 355 6.31 10.06 -31.05
N ASN A 356 5.31 10.37 -31.88
CA ASN A 356 4.25 11.31 -31.50
C ASN A 356 2.89 10.90 -32.08
N SER A 357 2.56 11.31 -33.30
CA SER A 357 1.27 10.99 -33.94
C SER A 357 1.40 10.45 -35.36
N GLN A 358 2.45 10.86 -36.07
CA GLN A 358 2.65 10.45 -37.45
C GLN A 358 2.97 8.96 -37.52
N PHE A 359 2.36 8.27 -38.48
CA PHE A 359 2.59 6.86 -38.74
C PHE A 359 2.84 6.62 -40.21
N PHE A 360 3.36 5.44 -40.54
CA PHE A 360 3.50 4.99 -41.91
C PHE A 360 3.12 3.51 -42.05
N ILE A 361 2.72 3.16 -43.27
CA ILE A 361 2.34 1.82 -43.69
C ILE A 361 3.37 1.36 -44.72
N THR A 362 3.98 0.19 -44.53
CA THR A 362 4.97 -0.33 -45.48
C THR A 362 4.32 -0.78 -46.79
N ALA A 363 4.94 -0.46 -47.92
CA ALA A 363 4.49 -0.92 -49.23
C ALA A 363 5.09 -2.27 -49.66
N GLY A 364 6.09 -2.73 -48.92
CA GLY A 364 6.83 -3.98 -49.09
C GLY A 364 7.80 -4.17 -47.92
N PRO A 365 8.64 -5.22 -47.94
CA PRO A 365 9.68 -5.41 -46.94
C PRO A 365 10.69 -4.25 -46.93
N THR A 366 10.90 -3.62 -45.77
CA THR A 366 11.77 -2.45 -45.56
C THR A 366 12.64 -2.60 -44.30
N ARG A 367 13.40 -3.69 -44.22
CA ARG A 367 14.17 -4.14 -43.03
C ARG A 367 15.13 -3.10 -42.43
N THR A 368 15.57 -2.10 -43.21
CA THR A 368 16.42 -1.01 -42.67
C THR A 368 15.75 -0.14 -41.61
N LEU A 369 14.43 -0.26 -41.44
CA LEU A 369 13.64 0.44 -40.42
C LEU A 369 13.49 -0.35 -39.12
N ASP A 370 13.94 -1.60 -39.09
CA ASP A 370 13.84 -2.49 -37.92
C ASP A 370 14.57 -1.89 -36.73
N PHE A 371 13.90 -1.92 -35.58
CA PHE A 371 14.39 -1.39 -34.30
C PHE A 371 14.86 0.07 -34.35
N ASN A 372 14.31 0.83 -35.31
CA ASN A 372 14.43 2.29 -35.38
C ASN A 372 13.05 2.96 -35.40
N HIS A 373 11.99 2.22 -35.73
CA HIS A 373 10.60 2.68 -35.70
C HIS A 373 9.75 1.66 -34.97
N SER A 374 8.91 2.13 -34.04
CA SER A 374 8.01 1.26 -33.29
C SER A 374 6.88 0.77 -34.18
N ILE A 375 6.87 -0.54 -34.44
CA ILE A 375 5.78 -1.24 -35.12
C ILE A 375 4.66 -1.47 -34.10
N PHE A 376 3.42 -1.22 -34.50
CA PHE A 376 2.27 -1.37 -33.62
C PHE A 376 1.03 -1.98 -34.28
N GLY A 377 1.10 -2.38 -35.56
CA GLY A 377 0.02 -3.16 -36.18
C GLY A 377 0.39 -3.77 -37.53
N GLN A 378 -0.51 -4.61 -38.05
CA GLN A 378 -0.39 -5.28 -39.34
C GLN A 378 -1.73 -5.25 -40.08
N LEU A 379 -1.69 -4.86 -41.36
CA LEU A 379 -2.86 -4.84 -42.23
C LEU A 379 -3.43 -6.25 -42.38
N VAL A 380 -4.69 -6.42 -41.98
CA VAL A 380 -5.47 -7.66 -42.11
C VAL A 380 -6.47 -7.60 -43.25
N GLU A 381 -7.04 -6.43 -43.53
CA GLU A 381 -8.01 -6.22 -44.62
C GLU A 381 -7.69 -4.93 -45.39
N GLY A 382 -8.05 -4.86 -46.67
CA GLY A 382 -7.85 -3.64 -47.47
C GLY A 382 -6.51 -3.54 -48.20
N GLU A 383 -5.82 -4.66 -48.46
CA GLU A 383 -4.56 -4.68 -49.23
C GLU A 383 -4.68 -4.00 -50.60
N ARG A 384 -5.85 -4.10 -51.25
CA ARG A 384 -6.12 -3.39 -52.52
C ARG A 384 -6.13 -1.87 -52.36
N VAL A 385 -6.61 -1.36 -51.23
CA VAL A 385 -6.63 0.07 -50.91
C VAL A 385 -5.20 0.56 -50.72
N ARG A 386 -4.43 -0.14 -49.87
CA ARG A 386 -3.01 0.15 -49.65
C ARG A 386 -2.21 0.14 -50.96
N ALA A 387 -2.38 -0.89 -51.78
CA ALA A 387 -1.69 -1.01 -53.07
C ALA A 387 -2.07 0.10 -54.06
N ALA A 388 -3.36 0.48 -54.12
CA ALA A 388 -3.83 1.57 -54.97
C ALA A 388 -3.23 2.92 -54.56
N ILE A 389 -3.14 3.19 -53.25
CA ILE A 389 -2.51 4.40 -52.71
C ILE A 389 -1.02 4.43 -53.04
N ASN A 390 -0.29 3.33 -52.86
CA ASN A 390 1.13 3.23 -53.22
C ASN A 390 1.36 3.51 -54.72
N ASN A 391 0.52 2.96 -55.59
CA ASN A 391 0.69 3.05 -57.05
C ASN A 391 0.66 4.49 -57.59
N ILE A 392 0.12 5.45 -56.84
CA ILE A 392 0.13 6.88 -57.21
C ILE A 392 1.56 7.43 -57.32
N ALA A 393 2.48 6.91 -56.51
CA ALA A 393 3.89 7.29 -56.53
C ALA A 393 4.69 6.56 -57.63
N ASN A 394 4.05 5.72 -58.45
CA ASN A 394 4.73 5.01 -59.54
C ASN A 394 5.43 6.01 -60.47
N PRO A 395 6.73 5.84 -60.76
CA PRO A 395 7.49 6.72 -61.64
C PRO A 395 6.89 6.94 -63.03
N ALA A 396 6.06 5.99 -63.53
CA ALA A 396 5.36 6.08 -64.80
C ALA A 396 4.22 7.11 -64.78
N ASP A 397 3.50 7.22 -63.66
CA ASP A 397 2.31 8.08 -63.51
C ASP A 397 2.64 9.45 -62.92
N ARG A 398 3.78 9.61 -62.24
CA ARG A 398 4.24 10.87 -61.61
C ARG A 398 3.17 11.55 -60.74
N GLY A 399 2.39 10.74 -60.00
CA GLY A 399 1.32 11.22 -59.13
C GLY A 399 1.80 11.91 -57.86
N THR A 400 3.11 12.00 -57.63
CA THR A 400 3.73 12.74 -56.51
C THR A 400 4.66 13.85 -57.01
N ASN A 401 4.85 14.88 -56.19
CA ASN A 401 5.80 15.95 -56.44
C ASN A 401 7.23 15.55 -56.00
N ALA A 402 8.20 16.46 -56.17
CA ALA A 402 9.60 16.19 -55.82
C ALA A 402 9.90 16.02 -54.32
N ALA A 403 8.91 16.23 -53.45
CA ALA A 403 8.97 15.99 -52.01
C ALA A 403 8.16 14.73 -51.61
N ASP A 404 7.87 13.85 -52.57
CA ASP A 404 7.09 12.62 -52.40
C ASP A 404 5.64 12.85 -51.94
N ARG A 405 5.15 14.09 -52.01
CA ARG A 405 3.76 14.42 -51.66
C ARG A 405 2.84 14.12 -52.83
N PRO A 406 1.68 13.47 -52.63
CA PRO A 406 0.66 13.32 -53.66
C PRO A 406 0.27 14.65 -54.31
N LEU A 407 0.10 14.66 -55.64
CA LEU A 407 -0.38 15.83 -56.38
C LEU A 407 -1.85 16.13 -56.07
N ILE A 408 -2.61 15.11 -55.71
CA ILE A 408 -3.98 15.21 -55.23
C ILE A 408 -4.00 14.56 -53.86
N ASP A 409 -4.47 15.30 -52.85
CA ASP A 409 -4.48 14.83 -51.48
C ASP A 409 -5.32 13.55 -51.35
N ILE A 410 -4.78 12.58 -50.61
CA ILE A 410 -5.46 11.35 -50.22
C ILE A 410 -5.75 11.48 -48.74
N ARG A 411 -7.05 11.56 -48.41
CA ARG A 411 -7.56 11.92 -47.10
C ARG A 411 -8.01 10.68 -46.35
N ILE A 412 -7.72 10.66 -45.06
CA ILE A 412 -8.31 9.72 -44.10
C ILE A 412 -9.63 10.35 -43.68
N ASP A 413 -10.74 9.72 -44.04
CA ASP A 413 -12.08 10.20 -43.66
C ASP A 413 -12.33 9.96 -42.18
N SER A 414 -11.94 8.77 -41.68
CA SER A 414 -11.96 8.46 -40.26
C SER A 414 -10.96 7.37 -39.89
N MET A 415 -10.57 7.35 -38.61
CA MET A 415 -9.82 6.24 -38.02
C MET A 415 -10.53 5.73 -36.77
N THR A 416 -11.05 4.49 -36.82
CA THR A 416 -11.91 3.93 -35.76
C THR A 416 -11.31 2.67 -35.16
N VAL A 417 -11.43 2.51 -33.84
CA VAL A 417 -10.94 1.33 -33.09
C VAL A 417 -12.12 0.41 -32.78
N PHE A 418 -11.94 -0.90 -32.97
CA PHE A 418 -12.99 -1.90 -32.73
C PHE A 418 -12.39 -3.27 -32.42
N GLU A 419 -13.20 -4.17 -31.87
CA GLU A 419 -12.85 -5.59 -31.72
C GLU A 419 -13.14 -6.31 -33.04
N ASP A 420 -12.10 -6.90 -33.63
CA ASP A 420 -12.23 -7.68 -34.85
C ASP A 420 -12.46 -9.15 -34.49
N ASP A 421 -13.66 -9.64 -34.79
CA ASP A 421 -14.07 -11.01 -34.50
C ASP A 421 -14.02 -11.93 -35.73
N GLN A 422 -13.48 -11.45 -36.86
CA GLN A 422 -13.38 -12.23 -38.10
C GLN A 422 -11.93 -12.45 -38.52
N ASN A 423 -11.12 -11.39 -38.56
CA ASN A 423 -9.75 -11.46 -39.04
C ASN A 423 -8.76 -11.84 -37.94
N ALA A 424 -7.56 -12.27 -38.33
CA ALA A 424 -6.48 -12.53 -37.39
C ALA A 424 -5.09 -12.38 -38.02
N VAL A 425 -4.07 -12.23 -37.18
CA VAL A 425 -2.66 -12.33 -37.56
C VAL A 425 -2.06 -13.61 -37.00
N ILE A 426 -1.44 -14.39 -37.87
CA ILE A 426 -0.65 -15.58 -37.52
C ILE A 426 0.82 -15.22 -37.52
N MET A 427 1.50 -15.37 -36.38
CA MET A 427 2.95 -15.26 -36.29
C MET A 427 3.60 -16.60 -36.65
N LEU A 428 4.46 -16.59 -37.66
CA LEU A 428 5.34 -17.70 -38.03
C LEU A 428 6.76 -17.38 -37.57
N LYS A 429 7.33 -18.19 -36.68
CA LYS A 429 8.64 -17.95 -36.06
C LYS A 429 9.51 -19.19 -36.11
N PRO A 430 10.65 -19.15 -36.83
CA PRO A 430 11.60 -20.26 -36.84
C PRO A 430 12.13 -20.58 -35.45
N LYS A 431 12.26 -21.87 -35.15
CA LYS A 431 12.91 -22.35 -33.93
C LYS A 431 14.36 -22.74 -34.23
N GLY A 432 15.29 -22.05 -33.58
CA GLY A 432 16.72 -22.24 -33.77
C GLY A 432 17.21 -21.81 -35.16
N ASN A 433 18.35 -22.38 -35.59
CA ASN A 433 19.10 -21.94 -36.78
C ASN A 433 19.03 -22.93 -37.95
N GLN A 434 18.03 -23.82 -37.97
CA GLN A 434 17.89 -24.83 -39.01
C GLN A 434 17.02 -24.30 -40.16
N ALA A 435 17.51 -24.42 -41.39
CA ALA A 435 16.72 -24.19 -42.59
C ALA A 435 15.96 -25.47 -42.97
N GLY A 436 14.75 -25.32 -43.49
CA GLY A 436 13.88 -26.46 -43.80
C GLY A 436 12.54 -26.03 -44.39
N THR A 437 11.64 -26.98 -44.55
CA THR A 437 10.29 -26.74 -45.07
C THR A 437 9.31 -27.52 -44.23
N THR A 438 8.19 -26.90 -43.85
CA THR A 438 7.10 -27.57 -43.13
C THR A 438 5.75 -27.14 -43.67
N THR A 439 4.71 -27.91 -43.37
CA THR A 439 3.33 -27.59 -43.72
C THR A 439 2.67 -26.93 -42.52
N VAL A 440 1.97 -25.83 -42.77
CA VAL A 440 1.11 -25.15 -41.79
C VAL A 440 -0.33 -25.24 -42.26
N ARG A 441 -1.23 -25.65 -41.38
CA ARG A 441 -2.68 -25.67 -41.62
C ARG A 441 -3.33 -24.48 -40.93
N ILE A 442 -4.01 -23.63 -41.69
CA ILE A 442 -4.78 -22.50 -41.17
C ILE A 442 -6.26 -22.89 -41.27
N ILE A 443 -6.97 -22.82 -40.15
CA ILE A 443 -8.35 -23.29 -40.03
C ILE A 443 -9.20 -22.14 -39.49
N ALA A 444 -10.20 -21.73 -40.27
CA ALA A 444 -11.25 -20.80 -39.85
C ALA A 444 -12.51 -21.58 -39.49
N THR A 445 -13.08 -21.34 -38.31
CA THR A 445 -14.27 -22.05 -37.80
C THR A 445 -15.32 -21.05 -37.32
N ASN A 446 -16.57 -21.15 -37.78
CA ASN A 446 -17.66 -20.30 -37.31
C ASN A 446 -18.29 -20.84 -36.01
N ALA A 447 -19.25 -20.09 -35.44
CA ALA A 447 -19.93 -20.47 -34.19
C ALA A 447 -20.71 -21.80 -34.30
N GLU A 448 -21.13 -22.17 -35.51
CA GLU A 448 -21.86 -23.40 -35.82
C GLU A 448 -20.92 -24.63 -35.95
N GLY A 449 -19.61 -24.41 -35.94
CA GLY A 449 -18.59 -25.46 -36.05
C GLY A 449 -18.26 -25.87 -37.49
N GLU A 450 -18.75 -25.14 -38.50
CA GLU A 450 -18.32 -25.31 -39.88
C GLU A 450 -16.94 -24.68 -40.07
N SER A 451 -16.08 -25.34 -40.84
CA SER A 451 -14.69 -24.88 -41.00
C SER A 451 -14.20 -24.89 -42.45
N TYR A 452 -13.27 -23.99 -42.72
CA TYR A 452 -12.49 -23.92 -43.94
C TYR A 452 -11.00 -23.99 -43.61
N THR A 453 -10.24 -24.75 -44.40
CA THR A 453 -8.83 -25.01 -44.16
C THR A 453 -8.00 -24.75 -45.40
N GLU A 454 -6.89 -24.03 -45.23
CA GLU A 454 -5.82 -23.93 -46.21
C GLU A 454 -4.55 -24.61 -45.65
N GLU A 455 -3.95 -25.50 -46.43
CA GLU A 455 -2.61 -26.02 -46.17
C GLU A 455 -1.59 -25.21 -46.97
N ILE A 456 -0.65 -24.56 -46.28
CA ILE A 456 0.43 -23.79 -46.90
C ILE A 456 1.78 -24.46 -46.63
N THR A 457 2.69 -24.35 -47.59
CA THR A 457 4.10 -24.69 -47.37
C THR A 457 4.84 -23.46 -46.83
N VAL A 458 5.52 -23.61 -45.70
CA VAL A 458 6.40 -22.58 -45.11
C VAL A 458 7.86 -23.00 -45.26
N ASN A 459 8.63 -22.19 -45.98
CA ASN A 459 10.07 -22.37 -46.13
C ASN A 459 10.82 -21.56 -45.07
N VAL A 460 11.53 -22.23 -44.17
CA VAL A 460 12.45 -21.59 -43.23
C VAL A 460 13.81 -21.45 -43.90
N VAL A 461 14.25 -20.20 -44.08
CA VAL A 461 15.46 -19.86 -44.83
C VAL A 461 16.42 -19.01 -43.98
N PRO A 462 17.73 -19.00 -44.28
CA PRO A 462 18.64 -18.02 -43.71
C PRO A 462 18.16 -16.59 -44.00
N ASP A 463 18.23 -15.71 -43.01
CA ASP A 463 17.93 -14.29 -43.23
C ASP A 463 19.11 -13.62 -43.97
N SER A 464 18.99 -13.52 -45.29
CA SER A 464 20.02 -12.98 -46.16
C SER A 464 19.42 -11.92 -47.09
N GLY A 465 19.55 -10.65 -46.73
CA GLY A 465 18.99 -9.52 -47.48
C GLY A 465 19.63 -8.18 -47.12
N VAL A 466 19.28 -7.11 -47.84
CA VAL A 466 19.69 -5.75 -47.44
C VAL A 466 18.91 -5.36 -46.19
N GLY A 467 19.61 -5.02 -45.11
CA GLY A 467 18.99 -4.69 -43.82
C GLY A 467 18.66 -5.91 -42.95
N SER A 468 19.13 -7.12 -43.30
CA SER A 468 18.93 -8.32 -42.49
C SER A 468 19.81 -8.41 -41.24
N ASN A 469 20.63 -7.40 -40.97
CA ASN A 469 21.34 -7.26 -39.70
C ASN A 469 20.77 -6.03 -38.98
N SER A 470 19.91 -6.29 -38.01
CA SER A 470 19.12 -5.27 -37.32
C SER A 470 19.95 -4.63 -36.19
N ALA A 471 19.61 -3.41 -35.77
CA ALA A 471 20.30 -2.80 -34.64
C ALA A 471 19.86 -3.42 -33.30
N PRO A 472 20.74 -3.52 -32.30
CA PRO A 472 20.34 -3.89 -30.95
C PRO A 472 19.53 -2.77 -30.30
N PHE A 473 18.61 -3.15 -29.44
CA PHE A 473 17.79 -2.24 -28.65
C PHE A 473 17.76 -2.65 -27.18
N LEU A 474 17.55 -1.68 -26.27
CA LEU A 474 17.43 -1.88 -24.84
C LEU A 474 16.10 -2.58 -24.53
N ALA A 475 16.14 -3.48 -23.54
CA ALA A 475 14.90 -3.92 -22.91
C ALA A 475 14.27 -2.76 -22.12
N ASP A 476 12.94 -2.78 -21.96
CA ASP A 476 12.21 -1.80 -21.15
C ASP A 476 12.85 -1.66 -19.74
N ILE A 477 13.12 -0.42 -19.34
CA ILE A 477 13.78 -0.12 -18.06
C ILE A 477 12.71 0.21 -17.02
N PRO A 478 12.61 -0.54 -15.91
CA PRO A 478 11.62 -0.27 -14.88
C PRO A 478 11.87 1.07 -14.19
N ALA A 479 10.82 1.63 -13.60
CA ALA A 479 10.92 2.85 -12.80
C ALA A 479 11.99 2.72 -11.71
N LEU A 480 12.90 3.69 -11.65
CA LEU A 480 14.02 3.66 -10.72
C LEU A 480 13.57 4.04 -9.31
N PRO A 481 14.03 3.33 -8.26
CA PRO A 481 13.77 3.71 -6.88
C PRO A 481 14.57 4.96 -6.48
N ASN A 482 14.27 5.50 -5.30
CA ASN A 482 15.14 6.50 -4.67
C ASN A 482 16.41 5.83 -4.14
N PHE A 483 17.55 6.48 -4.33
CA PHE A 483 18.87 6.01 -3.89
C PHE A 483 19.39 6.85 -2.72
N PRO A 484 20.12 6.26 -1.77
CA PRO A 484 20.76 7.02 -0.69
C PRO A 484 21.86 7.94 -1.25
N ASN A 485 21.97 9.16 -0.70
CA ASN A 485 22.87 10.20 -1.18
C ASN A 485 24.37 9.94 -0.96
N ASP A 486 24.72 8.89 -0.23
CA ASP A 486 26.10 8.51 0.10
C ASP A 486 26.56 7.18 -0.53
N GLN A 487 25.70 6.51 -1.33
CA GLN A 487 26.07 5.31 -2.06
C GLN A 487 25.90 5.48 -3.58
N PRO A 488 26.70 4.79 -4.40
CA PRO A 488 26.44 4.68 -5.83
C PRO A 488 25.13 3.94 -6.10
N ALA A 489 24.30 4.51 -6.97
CA ALA A 489 23.16 3.83 -7.56
C ALA A 489 23.65 2.90 -8.68
N THR A 490 23.11 1.69 -8.77
CA THR A 490 23.43 0.74 -9.84
C THR A 490 22.18 0.36 -10.61
N LEU A 491 22.34 0.21 -11.93
CA LEU A 491 21.31 -0.28 -12.84
C LEU A 491 21.93 -1.29 -13.80
N GLN A 492 21.34 -2.47 -13.88
CA GLN A 492 21.75 -3.49 -14.82
C GLN A 492 20.91 -3.34 -16.10
N LEU A 493 21.54 -2.93 -17.19
CA LEU A 493 20.89 -2.89 -18.51
C LEU A 493 20.87 -4.29 -19.12
N SER A 494 19.88 -4.52 -19.97
CA SER A 494 19.83 -5.65 -20.90
C SER A 494 19.38 -5.14 -22.26
N SER A 495 19.80 -5.84 -23.31
CA SER A 495 19.45 -5.51 -24.68
C SER A 495 19.06 -6.77 -25.44
N PHE A 496 18.35 -6.58 -26.54
CA PHE A 496 18.08 -7.61 -27.53
C PHE A 496 18.86 -7.31 -28.80
N ASP A 497 19.48 -8.34 -29.34
CA ASP A 497 20.07 -8.36 -30.67
C ASP A 497 19.57 -9.65 -31.32
N VAL A 498 18.86 -9.52 -32.43
CA VAL A 498 18.09 -10.63 -33.02
C VAL A 498 19.02 -11.66 -33.68
N GLU A 499 20.12 -11.19 -34.23
CA GLU A 499 21.14 -11.98 -34.93
C GLU A 499 22.18 -12.56 -33.95
N GLY A 500 22.23 -12.05 -32.72
CA GLY A 500 23.16 -12.46 -31.67
C GLY A 500 24.55 -11.83 -31.79
N ASP A 501 24.65 -10.69 -32.48
CA ASP A 501 25.86 -9.92 -32.63
C ASP A 501 26.32 -9.31 -31.29
N PRO A 502 27.64 -9.14 -31.06
CA PRO A 502 28.14 -8.47 -29.87
C PRO A 502 27.68 -7.01 -29.80
N VAL A 503 27.17 -6.61 -28.64
CA VAL A 503 26.73 -5.24 -28.36
C VAL A 503 27.73 -4.46 -27.48
N GLU A 504 27.66 -3.14 -27.54
CA GLU A 504 28.38 -2.21 -26.66
C GLU A 504 27.38 -1.29 -25.93
N TYR A 505 27.38 -1.34 -24.61
CA TYR A 505 26.62 -0.41 -23.77
C TYR A 505 27.42 0.88 -23.54
N PHE A 506 26.71 2.00 -23.49
CA PHE A 506 27.30 3.30 -23.19
C PHE A 506 26.42 4.11 -22.25
N VAL A 507 27.04 5.08 -21.57
CA VAL A 507 26.34 6.02 -20.69
C VAL A 507 26.92 7.40 -20.89
N SER A 508 26.06 8.40 -20.78
CA SER A 508 26.44 9.80 -20.76
C SER A 508 25.61 10.55 -19.74
N THR A 509 26.18 11.59 -19.15
CA THR A 509 25.47 12.48 -18.23
C THR A 509 25.94 13.91 -18.49
N ASN A 510 24.98 14.83 -18.51
CA ASN A 510 25.25 16.27 -18.56
C ASN A 510 25.22 16.90 -17.15
N SER A 511 24.95 16.11 -16.11
CA SER A 511 24.90 16.58 -14.73
C SER A 511 26.30 16.72 -14.15
N THR A 512 26.55 17.81 -13.42
CA THR A 512 27.75 17.99 -12.60
C THR A 512 27.60 17.44 -11.19
N ASP A 513 26.41 16.96 -10.82
CA ASP A 513 26.09 16.50 -9.46
C ASP A 513 26.33 15.01 -9.26
N VAL A 514 26.48 14.26 -10.35
CA VAL A 514 26.75 12.81 -10.33
C VAL A 514 27.82 12.45 -11.36
N ALA A 515 28.56 11.37 -11.11
CA ALA A 515 29.39 10.71 -12.09
C ALA A 515 28.72 9.40 -12.54
N ALA A 516 28.56 9.21 -13.84
CA ALA A 516 27.97 7.99 -14.41
C ALA A 516 29.02 7.18 -15.20
N THR A 517 29.10 5.88 -14.95
CA THR A 517 29.94 4.94 -15.70
C THR A 517 29.12 3.70 -16.07
N VAL A 518 29.54 2.99 -17.12
CA VAL A 518 28.93 1.71 -17.51
C VAL A 518 30.01 0.71 -17.90
N ASN A 519 29.78 -0.56 -17.59
CA ASN A 519 30.54 -1.63 -18.19
C ASN A 519 30.05 -1.87 -19.64
N PRO A 520 30.88 -1.62 -20.66
CA PRO A 520 30.44 -1.65 -22.05
C PRO A 520 30.04 -3.05 -22.55
N THR A 521 30.42 -4.12 -21.85
CA THR A 521 30.08 -5.50 -22.23
C THR A 521 28.93 -6.04 -21.39
N THR A 522 28.89 -5.73 -20.09
CA THR A 522 27.87 -6.29 -19.21
C THR A 522 26.65 -5.39 -19.02
N GLY A 523 26.71 -4.10 -19.39
CA GLY A 523 25.59 -3.17 -19.21
C GLY A 523 25.36 -2.69 -17.77
N LEU A 524 26.28 -2.98 -16.83
CA LEU A 524 26.16 -2.50 -15.46
C LEU A 524 26.49 -1.00 -15.40
N VAL A 525 25.47 -0.18 -15.23
CA VAL A 525 25.57 1.27 -15.03
C VAL A 525 25.75 1.56 -13.53
N THR A 526 26.68 2.45 -13.22
CA THR A 526 26.91 2.96 -11.86
C THR A 526 26.87 4.48 -11.88
N VAL A 527 25.94 5.06 -11.11
CA VAL A 527 25.77 6.51 -10.94
C VAL A 527 26.14 6.88 -9.53
N THR A 528 27.25 7.60 -9.37
CA THR A 528 27.79 7.99 -8.06
C THR A 528 27.44 9.45 -7.78
N PRO A 529 26.72 9.77 -6.70
CA PRO A 529 26.42 11.15 -6.31
C PRO A 529 27.67 11.86 -5.79
N ASN A 530 27.82 13.15 -6.11
CA ASN A 530 28.87 13.99 -5.54
C ASN A 530 28.43 14.48 -4.15
N ASN A 531 29.31 14.40 -3.14
CA ASN A 531 29.16 15.03 -1.82
C ASN A 531 27.71 15.08 -1.26
N ASN A 532 27.13 13.93 -0.93
CA ASN A 532 25.81 13.85 -0.30
C ASN A 532 24.69 14.56 -1.10
N PHE A 533 24.82 14.64 -2.43
CA PHE A 533 23.82 15.24 -3.31
C PHE A 533 22.44 14.61 -3.08
N VAL A 534 21.45 15.47 -2.81
CA VAL A 534 20.03 15.11 -2.70
C VAL A 534 19.28 15.81 -3.82
N GLY A 535 18.57 15.06 -4.64
CA GLY A 535 17.86 15.57 -5.80
C GLY A 535 17.89 14.60 -6.99
N ASN A 536 17.43 15.09 -8.14
CA ASN A 536 17.31 14.31 -9.36
C ASN A 536 18.53 14.53 -10.27
N ALA A 537 19.11 13.44 -10.77
CA ALA A 537 20.17 13.44 -11.75
C ALA A 537 19.73 12.69 -13.00
N VAL A 538 19.76 13.38 -14.14
CA VAL A 538 19.39 12.79 -15.42
C VAL A 538 20.62 12.15 -16.06
N VAL A 539 20.50 10.89 -16.46
CA VAL A 539 21.55 10.09 -17.10
C VAL A 539 20.97 9.45 -18.36
N THR A 540 21.68 9.53 -19.47
CA THR A 540 21.31 8.85 -20.72
C THR A 540 22.13 7.59 -20.86
N VAL A 541 21.46 6.45 -20.93
CA VAL A 541 22.04 5.13 -21.18
C VAL A 541 21.73 4.71 -22.61
N GLY A 542 22.50 3.79 -23.17
CA GLY A 542 22.22 3.29 -24.51
C GLY A 542 22.96 2.00 -24.86
N VAL A 543 22.50 1.38 -25.95
CA VAL A 543 23.15 0.22 -26.58
C VAL A 543 23.40 0.49 -28.06
N ARG A 544 24.48 -0.06 -28.59
CA ARG A 544 24.82 -0.03 -30.01
C ARG A 544 25.59 -1.28 -30.42
N PRO A 545 25.72 -1.57 -31.72
CA PRO A 545 26.59 -2.65 -32.19
C PRO A 545 28.04 -2.44 -31.74
N ALA A 546 28.72 -3.51 -31.32
CA ALA A 546 30.11 -3.42 -30.91
C ALA A 546 31.04 -3.02 -32.09
N PRO A 547 32.20 -2.38 -31.81
CA PRO A 547 33.14 -2.00 -32.87
C PRO A 547 33.58 -3.20 -33.72
N GLY A 548 33.32 -3.13 -35.04
CA GLY A 548 33.75 -4.14 -36.01
C GLY A 548 32.69 -5.17 -36.41
N VAL A 549 31.46 -5.08 -35.88
CA VAL A 549 30.31 -5.85 -36.38
C VAL A 549 30.01 -5.44 -37.83
N ALA A 550 29.93 -6.40 -38.74
CA ALA A 550 29.76 -6.16 -40.17
C ALA A 550 28.27 -6.09 -40.56
N GLY A 551 27.89 -5.09 -41.33
CA GLY A 551 26.50 -4.91 -41.78
C GLY A 551 25.64 -4.02 -40.88
N ALA A 552 26.07 -3.75 -39.65
CA ALA A 552 25.45 -2.75 -38.78
C ALA A 552 25.44 -1.36 -39.45
N LEU A 553 24.25 -0.74 -39.53
CA LEU A 553 24.11 0.61 -40.07
C LEU A 553 24.80 1.61 -39.13
N ALA A 554 25.74 2.37 -39.67
CA ALA A 554 26.54 3.30 -38.86
C ALA A 554 25.66 4.37 -38.19
N GLY A 555 25.71 4.45 -36.85
CA GLY A 555 25.00 5.47 -36.07
C GLY A 555 23.66 5.05 -35.49
N GLN A 556 23.24 3.78 -35.67
CA GLN A 556 22.08 3.24 -34.96
C GLN A 556 22.47 2.87 -33.52
N SER A 557 21.82 3.54 -32.57
CA SER A 557 21.86 3.24 -31.14
C SER A 557 20.50 3.52 -30.57
N ASP A 558 20.06 2.66 -29.66
CA ASP A 558 18.90 2.91 -28.82
C ASP A 558 19.38 3.50 -27.50
N THR A 559 18.78 4.62 -27.10
CA THR A 559 19.14 5.42 -25.95
C THR A 559 17.93 5.75 -25.09
N GLN A 560 18.06 5.52 -23.78
CA GLN A 560 17.04 5.92 -22.83
C GLN A 560 17.53 7.01 -21.88
N ARG A 561 16.68 8.02 -21.65
CA ARG A 561 16.93 9.07 -20.65
C ARG A 561 16.28 8.73 -19.31
N LEU A 562 17.11 8.42 -18.32
CA LEU A 562 16.69 8.02 -16.97
C LEU A 562 16.90 9.12 -15.95
N THR A 563 16.05 9.15 -14.92
CA THR A 563 16.20 10.05 -13.77
C THR A 563 16.54 9.24 -12.51
N PHE A 564 17.74 9.44 -11.98
CA PHE A 564 18.17 8.88 -10.70
C PHE A 564 17.86 9.88 -9.59
N THR A 565 17.03 9.50 -8.62
CA THR A 565 16.68 10.36 -7.48
C THR A 565 17.49 9.96 -6.25
N PHE A 566 18.31 10.86 -5.73
CA PHE A 566 19.07 10.67 -4.50
C PHE A 566 18.39 11.36 -3.32
N VAL A 567 18.21 10.66 -2.20
CA VAL A 567 17.57 11.12 -0.96
C VAL A 567 18.52 10.98 0.23
N ALA A 568 18.30 11.78 1.28
CA ALA A 568 19.07 11.65 2.51
C ALA A 568 18.80 10.29 3.19
N ASN A 569 19.83 9.70 3.82
CA ASN A 569 19.71 8.43 4.53
C ASN A 569 18.61 8.48 5.61
N ALA A 570 17.73 7.49 5.60
CA ALA A 570 16.71 7.32 6.62
C ALA A 570 17.35 6.74 7.90
N VAL A 571 17.13 7.40 9.04
CA VAL A 571 17.53 6.87 10.35
C VAL A 571 16.77 5.56 10.61
N PRO A 572 17.46 4.44 10.94
CA PRO A 572 16.79 3.18 11.21
C PRO A 572 15.87 3.29 12.44
N ALA A 573 14.72 2.60 12.38
CA ALA A 573 13.75 2.58 13.48
C ALA A 573 14.34 1.95 14.75
N ALA A 574 13.79 2.28 15.92
CA ALA A 574 14.19 1.64 17.17
C ALA A 574 13.88 0.13 17.13
N PRO A 575 14.72 -0.75 17.72
CA PRO A 575 14.37 -2.16 17.89
C PRO A 575 13.04 -2.30 18.63
N SER A 576 12.14 -3.12 18.10
CA SER A 576 10.74 -3.22 18.57
C SER A 576 10.58 -4.11 19.81
N SER A 577 11.55 -4.99 20.09
CA SER A 577 11.51 -5.84 21.28
C SER A 577 12.91 -6.13 21.82
N LEU A 578 12.99 -6.29 23.15
CA LEU A 578 14.18 -6.68 23.89
C LEU A 578 13.74 -7.60 25.06
N THR A 579 14.25 -8.82 25.10
CA THR A 579 13.89 -9.82 26.11
C THR A 579 15.13 -10.56 26.63
N LEU A 580 15.07 -11.06 27.87
CA LEU A 580 16.07 -11.96 28.44
C LEU A 580 15.70 -13.41 28.09
N ALA A 581 16.67 -14.21 27.65
CA ALA A 581 16.44 -15.63 27.40
C ALA A 581 16.19 -16.38 28.72
N ALA A 582 15.23 -17.31 28.74
CA ALA A 582 14.88 -18.11 29.93
C ALA A 582 16.08 -18.83 30.55
N SER A 583 17.03 -19.31 29.74
CA SER A 583 18.27 -19.95 30.24
C SER A 583 19.23 -19.01 30.98
N SER A 584 19.04 -17.70 30.79
CA SER A 584 19.84 -16.65 31.44
C SER A 584 19.13 -16.06 32.66
N ASP A 585 17.94 -16.53 32.98
CA ASP A 585 17.17 -16.13 34.16
C ASP A 585 17.24 -17.26 35.19
N THR A 586 18.16 -17.12 36.15
CA THR A 586 18.60 -18.24 37.03
C THR A 586 18.03 -18.18 38.43
N GLY A 587 17.15 -17.21 38.69
CA GLY A 587 16.47 -17.02 39.96
C GLY A 587 15.37 -18.04 40.22
N SER A 588 14.42 -17.64 41.04
CA SER A 588 13.28 -18.46 41.46
C SER A 588 12.34 -18.85 40.30
N SER A 589 12.37 -18.07 39.22
CA SER A 589 11.66 -18.31 37.96
C SER A 589 12.60 -18.11 36.76
N ASP A 590 12.26 -18.71 35.61
CA ASP A 590 12.93 -18.48 34.33
C ASP A 590 12.35 -17.27 33.56
N SER A 591 11.59 -16.42 34.26
CA SER A 591 10.93 -15.23 33.69
C SER A 591 10.79 -14.03 34.65
N ASP A 592 11.31 -14.13 35.88
CA ASP A 592 11.25 -13.05 36.89
C ASP A 592 12.33 -11.97 36.67
N ARG A 593 13.29 -12.22 35.78
CA ARG A 593 14.42 -11.37 35.39
C ARG A 593 15.39 -11.12 36.55
N ILE A 594 15.44 -12.05 37.50
CA ILE A 594 16.36 -12.04 38.64
C ILE A 594 17.37 -13.15 38.42
N THR A 595 18.65 -12.81 38.33
CA THR A 595 19.65 -13.79 37.88
C THR A 595 21.02 -13.59 38.50
N ARG A 596 21.69 -14.72 38.80
CA ARG A 596 23.11 -14.78 39.14
C ARG A 596 24.00 -15.20 37.97
N ALA A 597 23.40 -15.41 36.79
CA ALA A 597 24.11 -15.97 35.65
C ALA A 597 25.20 -15.02 35.15
N GLY A 598 26.46 -15.44 35.25
CA GLY A 598 27.60 -14.66 34.75
C GLY A 598 27.63 -14.47 33.22
N SER A 599 26.71 -15.10 32.48
CA SER A 599 26.53 -14.96 31.04
C SER A 599 25.04 -14.84 30.71
N LEU A 600 24.65 -13.71 30.12
CA LEU A 600 23.27 -13.37 29.81
C LEU A 600 23.06 -13.28 28.31
N THR A 601 22.00 -13.91 27.81
CA THR A 601 21.58 -13.83 26.41
C THR A 601 20.32 -12.99 26.29
N PHE A 602 20.38 -11.96 25.46
CA PHE A 602 19.25 -11.09 25.13
C PHE A 602 18.77 -11.37 23.72
N ASN A 603 17.46 -11.46 23.53
CA ASN A 603 16.83 -11.58 22.21
C ASN A 603 16.20 -10.24 21.82
N ILE A 604 16.56 -9.74 20.63
CA ILE A 604 16.19 -8.42 20.12
C ILE A 604 15.43 -8.60 18.80
N GLY A 605 14.28 -7.94 18.67
CA GLY A 605 13.44 -7.93 17.45
C GLY A 605 13.26 -6.53 16.86
N GLY A 606 12.79 -6.48 15.61
CA GLY A 606 12.59 -5.21 14.89
C GLY A 606 13.89 -4.59 14.38
N VAL A 607 14.93 -5.41 14.17
CA VAL A 607 16.22 -4.98 13.63
C VAL A 607 16.28 -5.25 12.14
N GLN A 608 17.12 -4.53 11.41
CA GLN A 608 17.33 -4.72 9.98
C GLN A 608 18.44 -5.75 9.73
N ALA A 609 18.30 -6.56 8.68
CA ALA A 609 19.31 -7.55 8.33
C ALA A 609 20.63 -6.85 7.94
N GLY A 610 21.74 -7.28 8.54
CA GLY A 610 23.06 -6.66 8.39
C GLY A 610 23.32 -5.49 9.34
N ALA A 611 22.33 -5.02 10.10
CA ALA A 611 22.53 -3.95 11.07
C ALA A 611 23.36 -4.42 12.26
N GLU A 612 24.21 -3.53 12.77
CA GLU A 612 24.94 -3.75 14.00
C GLU A 612 24.07 -3.35 15.19
N VAL A 613 23.85 -4.27 16.13
CA VAL A 613 22.99 -4.08 17.30
C VAL A 613 23.86 -3.98 18.54
N VAL A 614 23.65 -2.93 19.33
CA VAL A 614 24.42 -2.61 20.53
C VAL A 614 23.49 -2.56 21.74
N LEU A 615 23.84 -3.28 22.80
CA LEU A 615 23.16 -3.31 24.09
C LEU A 615 23.83 -2.35 25.07
N PHE A 616 23.01 -1.60 25.79
CA PHE A 616 23.44 -0.65 26.81
C PHE A 616 22.79 -0.94 28.15
N ALA A 617 23.57 -0.91 29.23
CA ALA A 617 23.07 -0.70 30.59
C ALA A 617 23.26 0.78 30.94
N GLY A 618 22.17 1.56 30.89
CA GLY A 618 22.26 3.02 30.94
C GLY A 618 23.08 3.59 29.77
N SER A 619 24.25 4.15 30.05
CA SER A 619 25.20 4.66 29.02
C SER A 619 26.37 3.71 28.72
N VAL A 620 26.46 2.57 29.41
CA VAL A 620 27.57 1.63 29.28
C VAL A 620 27.21 0.56 28.26
N GLU A 621 28.03 0.40 27.21
CA GLU A 621 27.88 -0.70 26.27
C GLU A 621 28.21 -2.02 26.97
N ILE A 622 27.26 -2.95 26.96
CA ILE A 622 27.42 -4.28 27.58
C ILE A 622 27.47 -5.39 26.53
N GLY A 623 27.06 -5.18 25.29
CA GLY A 623 27.10 -6.23 24.27
C GLY A 623 26.87 -5.68 22.88
N ARG A 624 27.35 -6.42 21.88
CA ARG A 624 27.28 -6.02 20.47
C ARG A 624 27.18 -7.27 19.59
N GLY A 625 26.41 -7.19 18.51
CA GLY A 625 26.27 -8.25 17.54
C GLY A 625 25.77 -7.72 16.20
N VAL A 626 25.77 -8.55 15.16
CA VAL A 626 25.21 -8.21 13.84
C VAL A 626 23.96 -9.03 13.62
N ALA A 627 22.87 -8.40 13.18
CA ALA A 627 21.64 -9.09 12.87
C ALA A 627 21.74 -9.80 11.52
N SER A 628 21.41 -11.10 11.48
CA SER A 628 21.35 -11.87 10.23
C SER A 628 19.97 -11.81 9.54
N GLY A 629 18.98 -11.21 10.22
CA GLY A 629 17.59 -11.09 9.78
C GLY A 629 16.86 -10.01 10.60
N THR A 630 15.55 -10.17 10.81
CA THR A 630 14.73 -9.20 11.56
C THR A 630 14.86 -9.30 13.09
N THR A 631 15.63 -10.28 13.56
CA THR A 631 15.90 -10.57 14.97
C THR A 631 17.37 -10.91 15.16
N THR A 632 17.90 -10.69 16.36
CA THR A 632 19.24 -11.14 16.75
C THR A 632 19.29 -11.52 18.23
N SER A 633 20.26 -12.35 18.60
CA SER A 633 20.52 -12.72 19.99
C SER A 633 21.96 -12.33 20.35
N ILE A 634 22.13 -11.61 21.46
CA ILE A 634 23.43 -11.16 21.95
C ILE A 634 23.68 -11.79 23.31
N THR A 635 24.73 -12.61 23.41
CA THR A 635 25.22 -13.18 24.67
C THR A 635 26.37 -12.34 25.21
N THR A 636 26.31 -11.94 26.47
CA THR A 636 27.33 -11.12 27.13
C THR A 636 27.58 -11.51 28.57
N ASN A 637 28.83 -11.32 29.02
CA ASN A 637 29.25 -11.47 30.41
C ASN A 637 29.50 -10.12 31.09
N ASN A 638 29.30 -9.00 30.37
CA ASN A 638 29.67 -7.68 30.84
C ASN A 638 28.71 -7.13 31.91
N VAL A 639 27.49 -7.68 32.03
CA VAL A 639 26.56 -7.33 33.10
C VAL A 639 27.13 -7.72 34.46
N ALA A 640 27.72 -8.92 34.57
CA ALA A 640 28.38 -9.36 35.79
C ALA A 640 29.54 -8.44 36.23
N ALA A 641 30.20 -7.78 35.28
CA ALA A 641 31.27 -6.82 35.57
C ALA A 641 30.76 -5.49 36.16
N LEU A 642 29.46 -5.20 36.05
CA LEU A 642 28.83 -4.02 36.65
C LEU A 642 28.58 -4.18 38.15
N GLY A 643 28.66 -5.41 38.67
CA GLY A 643 28.35 -5.75 40.06
C GLY A 643 26.87 -6.11 40.28
N ASP A 644 26.52 -6.37 41.53
CA ASP A 644 25.13 -6.66 41.91
C ASP A 644 24.29 -5.37 41.84
N GLY A 645 23.07 -5.49 41.32
CA GLY A 645 22.14 -4.38 41.20
C GLY A 645 21.08 -4.56 40.13
N THR A 646 20.19 -3.57 40.05
CA THR A 646 19.15 -3.50 39.03
C THR A 646 19.62 -2.64 37.86
N TYR A 647 19.55 -3.19 36.65
CA TYR A 647 20.01 -2.53 35.43
C TYR A 647 18.88 -2.38 34.42
N VAL A 648 18.79 -1.19 33.83
CA VAL A 648 17.90 -0.93 32.70
C VAL A 648 18.68 -1.14 31.41
N ILE A 649 18.31 -2.19 30.67
CA ILE A 649 18.94 -2.57 29.42
C ILE A 649 18.15 -1.99 28.24
N THR A 650 18.86 -1.42 27.27
CA THR A 650 18.28 -0.95 26.01
C THR A 650 19.12 -1.45 24.83
N ALA A 651 18.50 -1.53 23.65
CA ALA A 651 19.18 -1.89 22.41
C ALA A 651 19.08 -0.74 21.39
N ARG A 652 20.12 -0.55 20.59
CA ARG A 652 20.10 0.30 19.39
C ARG A 652 20.63 -0.48 18.20
N GLN A 653 20.20 -0.11 17.01
CA GLN A 653 20.77 -0.63 15.76
C GLN A 653 21.47 0.48 14.98
N ILE A 654 22.54 0.10 14.29
CA ILE A 654 23.36 0.97 13.46
C ILE A 654 23.33 0.40 12.04
N GLN A 655 22.91 1.23 11.08
CA GLN A 655 22.86 0.87 9.66
C GLN A 655 23.33 2.05 8.82
N GLY A 656 24.30 1.82 7.93
CA GLY A 656 24.85 2.89 7.09
C GLY A 656 25.52 4.04 7.86
N GLY A 657 25.94 3.80 9.11
CA GLY A 657 26.51 4.83 10.00
C GLY A 657 25.48 5.61 10.82
N GLU A 658 24.18 5.46 10.53
CA GLU A 658 23.08 6.08 11.27
C GLU A 658 22.65 5.20 12.45
N VAL A 659 22.37 5.83 13.59
CA VAL A 659 22.04 5.15 14.86
C VAL A 659 20.56 5.32 15.17
N SER A 660 19.86 4.21 15.39
CA SER A 660 18.45 4.25 15.77
C SER A 660 18.22 4.87 17.15
N PRO A 661 16.98 5.31 17.46
CA PRO A 661 16.56 5.50 18.84
C PRO A 661 16.65 4.18 19.64
N SER A 662 16.60 4.29 20.98
CA SER A 662 16.70 3.13 21.87
C SER A 662 15.40 2.31 21.85
N SER A 663 15.52 0.99 21.99
CA SER A 663 14.38 0.10 22.23
C SER A 663 13.62 0.47 23.51
N GLN A 664 12.45 -0.13 23.69
CA GLN A 664 11.82 -0.16 25.02
C GLN A 664 12.81 -0.76 26.05
N PRO A 665 12.89 -0.17 27.26
CA PRO A 665 13.81 -0.62 28.29
C PRO A 665 13.40 -2.00 28.85
N LEU A 666 14.39 -2.83 29.14
CA LEU A 666 14.25 -4.09 29.86
C LEU A 666 14.97 -3.98 31.20
N THR A 667 14.22 -4.01 32.30
CA THR A 667 14.81 -4.05 33.65
C THR A 667 15.16 -5.48 34.04
N ILE A 668 16.39 -5.68 34.50
CA ILE A 668 16.88 -6.94 35.07
C ILE A 668 17.52 -6.69 36.43
N THR A 669 17.48 -7.67 37.33
CA THR A 669 18.24 -7.65 38.59
C THR A 669 19.32 -8.71 38.52
N TYR A 670 20.58 -8.27 38.57
CA TYR A 670 21.74 -9.15 38.66
C TYR A 670 22.19 -9.23 40.11
N ASP A 671 22.25 -10.42 40.67
CA ASP A 671 22.67 -10.66 42.04
C ASP A 671 23.46 -11.97 42.14
N ALA A 672 24.76 -11.84 42.41
CA ALA A 672 25.67 -12.95 42.63
C ALA A 672 26.12 -13.08 44.10
N THR A 673 25.51 -12.34 45.03
CA THR A 673 25.85 -12.37 46.45
C THR A 673 25.01 -13.41 47.18
N PRO A 674 25.61 -14.47 47.76
CA PRO A 674 24.84 -15.43 48.56
C PRO A 674 24.25 -14.80 49.82
N PRO A 675 23.16 -15.38 50.37
CA PRO A 675 22.55 -14.97 51.64
C PRO A 675 23.56 -14.70 52.74
N ILE A 676 23.31 -13.85 53.72
CA ILE A 676 24.21 -13.70 54.87
C ILE A 676 24.28 -14.96 55.77
N ARG A 677 25.16 -14.96 56.78
CA ARG A 677 25.34 -16.10 57.71
C ARG A 677 24.29 -16.10 58.81
N MET A 678 23.78 -17.28 59.17
CA MET A 678 22.83 -17.48 60.27
C MET A 678 23.53 -17.31 61.63
N GLN A 679 23.03 -16.39 62.47
CA GLN A 679 23.64 -16.05 63.76
C GLN A 679 23.07 -16.82 64.96
N ASN A 680 21.79 -17.19 64.93
CA ASN A 680 21.02 -17.52 66.13
C ASN A 680 20.48 -18.97 66.17
N PHE A 681 21.30 -19.96 65.79
CA PHE A 681 20.91 -21.37 65.79
C PHE A 681 21.00 -22.01 67.20
N PRO A 682 20.10 -22.95 67.59
CA PRO A 682 20.20 -23.65 68.87
C PRO A 682 21.55 -24.33 69.11
N THR A 683 22.07 -24.28 70.34
CA THR A 683 23.36 -24.87 70.71
C THR A 683 23.26 -25.95 71.79
N ALA A 684 22.11 -26.07 72.45
CA ALA A 684 21.84 -27.04 73.50
C ALA A 684 20.41 -27.58 73.43
N GLY A 685 20.20 -28.77 74.00
CA GLY A 685 18.88 -29.39 74.16
C GLY A 685 18.91 -30.49 75.21
N ASN A 686 17.74 -30.88 75.72
CA ASN A 686 17.60 -31.98 76.66
C ASN A 686 16.76 -33.11 76.04
N VAL A 687 17.06 -34.35 76.43
CA VAL A 687 16.27 -35.52 76.03
C VAL A 687 14.80 -35.33 76.42
N GLY A 688 13.90 -35.57 75.46
CA GLY A 688 12.45 -35.53 75.66
C GLY A 688 11.82 -34.15 75.66
N LEU A 689 12.61 -33.07 75.59
CA LEU A 689 12.11 -31.70 75.43
C LEU A 689 12.22 -31.28 73.96
N ALA A 690 11.12 -30.79 73.40
CA ALA A 690 11.09 -30.31 72.02
C ALA A 690 11.84 -28.98 71.91
N ILE A 691 12.76 -28.91 70.94
CA ILE A 691 13.28 -27.67 70.38
C ILE A 691 12.32 -27.27 69.27
N ASP A 692 11.67 -26.13 69.43
CA ASP A 692 10.78 -25.54 68.43
C ASP A 692 11.12 -24.05 68.39
N VAL A 693 11.95 -23.67 67.41
CA VAL A 693 12.47 -22.30 67.30
C VAL A 693 12.26 -21.78 65.90
N ASP A 694 11.88 -20.51 65.82
CA ASP A 694 12.04 -19.74 64.61
C ASP A 694 13.46 -19.17 64.56
N LEU A 695 14.15 -19.38 63.43
CA LEU A 695 15.51 -18.91 63.23
C LEU A 695 15.56 -17.42 62.93
N ASN A 696 14.50 -16.82 62.36
CA ASN A 696 14.40 -15.39 62.03
C ASN A 696 15.64 -14.86 61.29
N HIS A 697 15.89 -15.34 60.08
CA HIS A 697 17.00 -14.82 59.28
C HIS A 697 16.69 -13.37 58.83
N PRO A 698 17.66 -12.44 58.80
CA PRO A 698 17.37 -11.05 58.41
C PRO A 698 16.86 -10.86 56.97
N GLU A 699 17.09 -11.84 56.10
CA GLU A 699 16.60 -11.87 54.71
C GLU A 699 15.32 -12.71 54.57
N GLU A 700 14.75 -13.18 55.68
CA GLU A 700 13.47 -13.87 55.70
C GLU A 700 12.35 -12.91 55.30
N GLY A 701 11.52 -13.31 54.34
CA GLY A 701 10.51 -12.44 53.72
C GLY A 701 10.99 -11.77 52.41
N GLU A 702 12.30 -11.64 52.20
CA GLU A 702 12.90 -11.14 50.94
C GLU A 702 13.12 -12.28 49.92
N GLY A 703 12.30 -13.33 50.02
CA GLY A 703 12.37 -14.51 49.14
C GLY A 703 13.46 -15.53 49.47
N LEU A 704 14.03 -15.48 50.68
CA LEU A 704 14.91 -16.51 51.22
C LEU A 704 14.17 -17.84 51.43
N ILE A 705 14.81 -18.95 51.03
CA ILE A 705 14.32 -20.31 51.22
C ILE A 705 15.32 -21.09 52.10
N TYR A 706 14.79 -21.69 53.17
CA TYR A 706 15.51 -22.57 54.06
C TYR A 706 15.47 -24.03 53.60
N GLY A 707 16.55 -24.77 53.84
CA GLY A 707 16.63 -26.20 53.64
C GLY A 707 17.49 -26.88 54.68
N LEU A 708 17.24 -28.17 54.93
CA LEU A 708 18.12 -29.01 55.71
C LEU A 708 18.93 -29.91 54.77
N GLY A 709 20.25 -29.88 54.94
CA GLY A 709 21.17 -30.87 54.38
C GLY A 709 21.24 -32.10 55.28
N ALA A 710 22.42 -32.37 55.86
CA ALA A 710 22.59 -33.42 56.87
C ALA A 710 22.04 -32.98 58.24
N ALA A 711 21.10 -33.72 58.83
CA ALA A 711 20.54 -33.42 60.15
C ALA A 711 20.25 -34.70 60.97
N PRO A 712 20.14 -34.61 62.31
CA PRO A 712 19.78 -35.72 63.17
C PRO A 712 18.36 -36.22 62.87
N GLN A 713 18.12 -37.51 63.12
CA GLN A 713 16.80 -38.10 62.89
C GLN A 713 15.72 -37.36 63.71
N GLY A 714 14.64 -36.95 63.01
CA GLY A 714 13.50 -36.24 63.58
C GLY A 714 13.61 -34.71 63.57
N ALA A 715 14.72 -34.14 63.08
CA ALA A 715 14.84 -32.70 62.87
C ALA A 715 14.15 -32.29 61.55
N ALA A 716 13.44 -31.16 61.57
CA ALA A 716 12.77 -30.59 60.41
C ALA A 716 12.88 -29.06 60.40
N ILE A 717 12.83 -28.45 59.22
CA ILE A 717 12.76 -26.98 59.05
C ILE A 717 11.62 -26.63 58.10
N ASN A 718 10.90 -25.55 58.38
CA ASN A 718 9.98 -24.95 57.42
C ASN A 718 10.79 -24.15 56.37
N PRO A 719 10.61 -24.42 55.06
CA PRO A 719 11.42 -23.78 54.03
C PRO A 719 11.13 -22.29 53.83
N GLN A 720 9.99 -21.78 54.27
CA GLN A 720 9.64 -20.36 54.15
C GLN A 720 9.88 -19.60 55.45
N THR A 721 9.54 -20.23 56.58
CA THR A 721 9.49 -19.54 57.88
C THR A 721 10.68 -19.83 58.79
N GLY A 722 11.74 -20.49 58.29
CA GLY A 722 12.93 -20.84 59.08
C GLY A 722 12.71 -21.73 60.31
N ARG A 723 11.47 -22.19 60.57
CA ARG A 723 11.08 -22.79 61.84
C ARG A 723 11.68 -24.19 61.99
N PHE A 724 12.67 -24.31 62.86
CA PHE A 724 13.38 -25.54 63.16
C PHE A 724 12.72 -26.29 64.33
N THR A 725 12.37 -27.55 64.10
CA THR A 725 11.73 -28.42 65.09
C THR A 725 12.49 -29.72 65.27
N TRP A 726 12.75 -30.11 66.52
CA TRP A 726 13.43 -31.36 66.85
C TRP A 726 13.23 -31.76 68.31
N THR A 727 12.91 -33.03 68.59
CA THR A 727 12.88 -33.57 69.97
C THR A 727 13.99 -34.60 70.16
N PRO A 728 15.08 -34.27 70.89
CA PRO A 728 16.18 -35.19 71.08
C PRO A 728 15.79 -36.42 71.91
N THR A 729 16.37 -37.57 71.55
CA THR A 729 16.18 -38.86 72.23
C THR A 729 17.44 -39.27 72.99
N THR A 730 17.32 -40.26 73.88
CA THR A 730 18.47 -40.82 74.63
C THR A 730 19.59 -41.34 73.73
N SER A 731 19.29 -41.77 72.49
CA SER A 731 20.30 -42.21 71.51
C SER A 731 21.10 -41.05 70.88
N GLN A 732 20.68 -39.81 71.09
CA GLN A 732 21.27 -38.60 70.48
C GLN A 732 22.07 -37.77 71.50
N LEU A 733 22.40 -38.33 72.67
CA LEU A 733 23.22 -37.66 73.69
C LEU A 733 24.59 -37.22 73.14
N GLY A 734 25.05 -36.05 73.58
CA GLY A 734 26.28 -35.42 73.10
C GLY A 734 26.07 -34.52 71.88
N PRO A 735 27.14 -34.16 71.16
CA PRO A 735 27.08 -33.21 70.04
C PRO A 735 26.38 -33.81 68.81
N GLN A 736 25.41 -33.08 68.25
CA GLN A 736 24.68 -33.44 67.03
C GLN A 736 24.82 -32.31 66.00
N ASN A 737 25.22 -32.65 64.76
CA ASN A 737 25.43 -31.65 63.71
C ASN A 737 24.18 -31.49 62.83
N VAL A 738 23.88 -30.24 62.45
CA VAL A 738 22.82 -29.85 61.52
C VAL A 738 23.41 -28.98 60.42
N THR A 739 23.22 -29.35 59.16
CA THR A 739 23.58 -28.55 57.98
C THR A 739 22.35 -27.77 57.50
N LEU A 740 22.47 -26.45 57.45
CA LEU A 740 21.47 -25.51 56.97
C LEU A 740 21.83 -25.02 55.57
N LEU A 741 20.85 -25.00 54.66
CA LEU A 741 20.94 -24.45 53.31
C LEU A 741 20.05 -23.20 53.24
N LEU A 742 20.61 -22.09 52.77
CA LEU A 742 19.92 -20.81 52.58
C LEU A 742 20.00 -20.44 51.10
N THR A 743 18.87 -20.22 50.43
CA THR A 743 18.80 -19.86 49.00
C THR A 743 18.05 -18.55 48.81
N ASP A 744 18.61 -17.56 48.12
CA ASP A 744 17.91 -16.30 47.80
C ASP A 744 17.09 -16.37 46.49
N LEU A 745 16.47 -15.24 46.11
CA LEU A 745 15.67 -15.08 44.89
C LEU A 745 16.46 -15.22 43.59
N ALA A 746 17.74 -14.86 43.58
CA ALA A 746 18.64 -15.04 42.43
C ALA A 746 19.21 -16.47 42.35
N GLY A 747 18.85 -17.32 43.33
CA GLY A 747 19.24 -18.71 43.44
C GLY A 747 20.68 -18.90 43.93
N ASN A 748 21.30 -17.90 44.57
CA ASN A 748 22.56 -18.09 45.27
C ASN A 748 22.31 -18.92 46.53
N VAL A 749 23.22 -19.85 46.84
CA VAL A 749 23.08 -20.79 47.96
C VAL A 749 24.22 -20.60 48.96
N ARG A 750 23.89 -20.50 50.24
CA ARG A 750 24.82 -20.64 51.37
C ARG A 750 24.55 -21.93 52.14
N GLU A 751 25.60 -22.69 52.41
CA GLU A 751 25.58 -23.88 53.26
C GLU A 751 26.35 -23.63 54.56
N GLU A 752 25.74 -23.94 55.71
CA GLU A 752 26.33 -23.78 57.05
C GLU A 752 26.11 -25.01 57.94
N VAL A 753 27.00 -25.25 58.92
CA VAL A 753 26.92 -26.39 59.83
C VAL A 753 26.93 -25.92 61.29
N PHE A 754 25.93 -26.34 62.05
CA PHE A 754 25.75 -26.04 63.48
C PHE A 754 25.82 -27.31 64.33
N THR A 755 26.20 -27.18 65.60
CA THR A 755 26.26 -28.29 66.57
C THR A 755 25.34 -28.00 67.76
N ILE A 756 24.40 -28.92 68.04
CA ILE A 756 23.55 -28.90 69.23
C ILE A 756 24.08 -29.95 70.22
N ASN A 757 24.40 -29.54 71.44
CA ASN A 757 24.79 -30.45 72.52
C ASN A 757 23.57 -30.97 73.27
N VAL A 758 23.27 -32.27 73.15
CA VAL A 758 22.13 -32.89 73.83
C VAL A 758 22.54 -33.46 75.18
N ALA A 759 21.90 -32.98 76.25
CA ALA A 759 22.05 -33.47 77.61
C ALA A 759 20.85 -34.34 78.03
N ASP A 760 20.98 -35.01 79.17
CA ASP A 760 19.93 -35.86 79.74
C ASP A 760 18.71 -35.02 80.22
N VAL A 761 17.62 -35.68 80.63
CA VAL A 761 16.32 -35.04 80.97
C VAL A 761 16.49 -33.87 81.95
N ALA A 762 15.93 -32.69 81.66
CA ALA A 762 16.08 -31.51 82.52
C ALA A 762 15.53 -31.75 83.95
N LEU A 763 16.20 -31.21 84.97
CA LEU A 763 15.77 -31.24 86.37
C LEU A 763 15.19 -29.91 86.84
N ALA A 764 15.59 -28.81 86.18
CA ALA A 764 15.02 -27.48 86.39
C ALA A 764 14.83 -26.77 85.04
N GLY A 765 14.07 -25.69 85.00
CA GLY A 765 13.87 -24.89 83.79
C GLY A 765 13.73 -23.40 84.06
N ALA A 766 14.27 -22.59 83.16
CA ALA A 766 14.15 -21.14 83.11
C ALA A 766 13.23 -20.74 81.94
N ARG A 767 11.99 -20.36 82.23
CA ARG A 767 11.01 -19.93 81.24
C ARG A 767 10.90 -18.41 81.21
N LEU A 768 10.87 -17.86 80.01
CA LEU A 768 10.66 -16.44 79.77
C LEU A 768 9.25 -16.20 79.23
N GLU A 769 8.66 -15.06 79.58
CA GLU A 769 7.35 -14.63 79.11
C GLU A 769 7.39 -13.11 78.87
N VAL A 770 6.86 -12.65 77.74
CA VAL A 770 6.71 -11.22 77.46
C VAL A 770 5.25 -10.83 77.67
N THR A 771 5.02 -9.72 78.37
CA THR A 771 3.67 -9.17 78.57
C THR A 771 3.62 -7.68 78.26
N ASP A 772 2.42 -7.16 78.01
CA ASP A 772 2.18 -5.72 78.10
C ASP A 772 2.34 -5.24 79.56
N LEU A 773 2.15 -3.94 79.79
CA LEU A 773 2.27 -3.33 81.12
C LEU A 773 1.13 -3.76 82.05
N GLU A 774 0.00 -4.21 81.50
CA GLU A 774 -1.17 -4.73 82.20
C GLU A 774 -1.01 -6.21 82.60
N GLY A 775 -0.01 -6.90 82.06
CA GLY A 775 0.33 -8.29 82.35
C GLY A 775 -0.28 -9.32 81.40
N ASN A 776 -0.84 -8.91 80.25
CA ASN A 776 -1.31 -9.81 79.20
C ASN A 776 -0.11 -10.28 78.37
N VAL A 777 -0.06 -11.57 78.06
CA VAL A 777 1.01 -12.14 77.22
C VAL A 777 0.93 -11.56 75.81
N ILE A 778 2.06 -11.07 75.31
CA ILE A 778 2.19 -10.52 73.96
C ILE A 778 3.41 -11.12 73.26
N ASP A 779 3.32 -11.21 71.94
CA ASP A 779 4.36 -11.67 71.03
C ASP A 779 4.75 -10.59 70.01
N ARG A 780 4.09 -9.42 70.04
CA ARG A 780 4.31 -8.29 69.13
C ARG A 780 4.18 -6.92 69.82
N VAL A 781 5.04 -5.97 69.43
CA VAL A 781 5.04 -4.56 69.85
C VAL A 781 5.45 -3.64 68.69
N GLN A 782 5.42 -2.33 68.87
CA GLN A 782 5.89 -1.35 67.88
C GLN A 782 7.13 -0.59 68.36
N PRO A 783 7.95 -0.01 67.46
CA PRO A 783 9.02 0.88 67.87
C PRO A 783 8.48 2.03 68.72
N GLY A 784 8.99 2.16 69.95
CA GLY A 784 8.56 3.14 70.94
C GLY A 784 7.70 2.58 72.07
N ASP A 785 7.13 1.38 71.92
CA ASP A 785 6.31 0.75 72.96
C ASP A 785 7.17 0.25 74.15
N GLU A 786 6.55 0.21 75.34
CA GLU A 786 7.13 -0.42 76.52
C GLU A 786 6.41 -1.71 76.89
N PHE A 787 7.15 -2.73 77.32
CA PHE A 787 6.65 -4.07 77.66
C PHE A 787 7.42 -4.65 78.86
N LEU A 788 7.03 -5.84 79.33
CA LEU A 788 7.67 -6.55 80.43
C LEU A 788 8.25 -7.89 79.97
N ILE A 789 9.45 -8.23 80.42
CA ILE A 789 10.00 -9.61 80.37
C ILE A 789 9.91 -10.20 81.78
N ARG A 790 9.29 -11.38 81.89
CA ARG A 790 9.09 -12.10 83.15
C ARG A 790 9.88 -13.42 83.11
N PHE A 791 10.74 -13.61 84.10
CA PHE A 791 11.55 -14.80 84.29
C PHE A 791 10.93 -15.71 85.35
N PHE A 792 10.54 -16.91 84.93
CA PHE A 792 10.03 -17.98 85.78
C PHE A 792 11.04 -19.11 85.90
N ALA A 793 11.19 -19.67 87.10
CA ALA A 793 11.98 -20.87 87.33
C ALA A 793 11.07 -22.03 87.71
N SER A 794 11.40 -23.22 87.22
CA SER A 794 10.59 -24.44 87.38
C SER A 794 11.40 -25.61 87.92
N ASP A 795 10.77 -26.43 88.75
CA ASP A 795 11.26 -27.73 89.20
C ASP A 795 10.66 -28.79 88.28
N GLN A 796 11.50 -29.35 87.40
CA GLN A 796 11.11 -30.27 86.32
C GLN A 796 11.16 -31.74 86.75
N ARG A 797 11.40 -32.02 88.03
CA ARG A 797 11.27 -33.38 88.57
C ARG A 797 9.82 -33.84 88.52
N ASP A 798 9.64 -35.16 88.51
CA ASP A 798 8.32 -35.79 88.56
C ASP A 798 7.50 -35.28 89.76
N GLU A 799 6.18 -35.26 89.63
CA GLU A 799 5.26 -34.65 90.60
C GLU A 799 5.48 -35.11 92.06
N PHE A 800 5.93 -36.35 92.25
CA PHE A 800 6.20 -36.93 93.58
C PHE A 800 7.55 -36.51 94.18
N ASP A 801 8.51 -36.09 93.35
CA ASP A 801 9.86 -35.68 93.76
C ASP A 801 10.05 -34.16 93.75
N ARG A 802 9.02 -33.43 93.30
CA ARG A 802 9.01 -31.98 93.14
C ARG A 802 8.83 -31.25 94.46
N ALA A 803 9.87 -30.57 94.90
CA ALA A 803 9.91 -29.82 96.16
C ALA A 803 9.94 -28.28 95.95
N GLY A 804 10.10 -27.82 94.70
CA GLY A 804 10.11 -26.42 94.30
C GLY A 804 11.52 -25.84 94.12
N VAL A 805 11.58 -24.61 93.61
CA VAL A 805 12.84 -23.88 93.34
C VAL A 805 13.30 -23.13 94.59
N PHE A 806 14.55 -23.36 95.00
CA PHE A 806 15.19 -22.66 96.11
C PHE A 806 15.94 -21.41 95.63
N SER A 807 16.68 -21.48 94.53
CA SER A 807 17.29 -20.33 93.86
C SER A 807 17.37 -20.55 92.37
N ALA A 808 17.34 -19.46 91.62
CA ALA A 808 17.51 -19.48 90.17
C ALA A 808 18.17 -18.18 89.72
N PHE A 809 19.27 -18.32 89.00
CA PHE A 809 20.00 -17.22 88.38
C PHE A 809 20.29 -17.60 86.92
N ILE A 810 20.12 -16.63 86.03
CA ILE A 810 20.35 -16.75 84.59
C ILE A 810 21.01 -15.49 84.07
N ASP A 811 21.65 -15.62 82.92
CA ASP A 811 21.99 -14.46 82.09
C ASP A 811 20.89 -14.27 81.04
N LEU A 812 20.43 -13.04 80.86
CA LEU A 812 19.40 -12.71 79.88
C LEU A 812 19.99 -11.88 78.74
N ARG A 813 20.13 -12.47 77.56
CA ARG A 813 20.72 -11.82 76.37
C ARG A 813 19.64 -11.40 75.39
N PHE A 814 19.83 -10.23 74.77
CA PHE A 814 18.92 -9.67 73.77
C PHE A 814 19.67 -8.68 72.86
N ASP A 815 19.05 -8.32 71.73
CA ASP A 815 19.57 -7.29 70.84
C ASP A 815 19.25 -5.88 71.38
N ASN A 816 20.29 -5.14 71.74
CA ASN A 816 20.17 -3.80 72.29
C ASN A 816 19.69 -2.75 71.27
N ASP A 817 19.81 -3.01 69.97
CA ASP A 817 19.34 -2.10 68.93
C ASP A 817 17.85 -2.28 68.66
N LEU A 818 17.27 -3.44 69.03
CA LEU A 818 15.84 -3.73 68.95
C LEU A 818 15.10 -3.45 70.25
N ILE A 819 15.63 -3.87 71.41
CA ILE A 819 15.00 -3.67 72.72
C ILE A 819 15.98 -3.22 73.79
N ARG A 820 15.54 -2.37 74.72
CA ARG A 820 16.38 -1.85 75.81
C ARG A 820 15.65 -1.86 77.14
N PRO A 821 16.31 -2.17 78.27
CA PRO A 821 15.73 -1.98 79.59
C PRO A 821 15.42 -0.50 79.83
N VAL A 822 14.25 -0.21 80.42
CA VAL A 822 13.87 1.14 80.80
C VAL A 822 14.79 1.61 81.92
N ALA A 823 15.73 2.51 81.62
CA ALA A 823 16.79 2.92 82.54
C ALA A 823 16.30 3.47 83.90
N THR A 824 15.07 3.98 83.96
CA THR A 824 14.45 4.52 85.19
C THR A 824 13.64 3.49 85.98
N SER A 825 13.48 2.25 85.47
CA SER A 825 12.67 1.20 86.09
C SER A 825 13.58 0.11 86.71
N PRO A 826 13.53 -0.11 88.03
CA PRO A 826 14.30 -1.20 88.66
C PRO A 826 13.74 -2.58 88.30
N ILE A 827 14.60 -3.60 88.32
CA ILE A 827 14.20 -5.02 88.23
C ILE A 827 13.31 -5.35 89.44
N GLN A 828 12.15 -5.95 89.19
CA GLN A 828 11.21 -6.35 90.23
C GLN A 828 11.33 -7.85 90.48
N PHE A 829 11.60 -8.26 91.71
CA PHE A 829 11.67 -9.68 92.07
C PHE A 829 10.30 -10.21 92.50
N GLY A 830 10.05 -11.49 92.20
CA GLY A 830 8.78 -12.13 92.53
C GLY A 830 8.53 -12.17 94.04
N PRO A 831 7.26 -12.21 94.49
CA PRO A 831 6.91 -12.06 95.91
C PRO A 831 7.48 -13.15 96.83
N ASN A 832 7.82 -14.32 96.28
CA ASN A 832 8.42 -15.44 97.01
C ASN A 832 9.96 -15.40 97.03
N PHE A 833 10.58 -14.43 96.37
CA PHE A 833 12.03 -14.34 96.16
C PHE A 833 12.57 -12.95 96.49
N GLY A 834 13.88 -12.82 96.69
CA GLY A 834 14.58 -11.53 96.66
C GLY A 834 14.54 -10.67 97.93
N SER A 835 14.03 -11.16 99.07
CA SER A 835 14.08 -10.39 100.34
C SER A 835 15.43 -10.43 101.04
N VAL A 836 16.33 -11.34 100.65
CA VAL A 836 17.65 -11.55 101.28
C VAL A 836 18.79 -11.48 100.26
N ILE A 837 18.67 -12.20 99.13
CA ILE A 837 19.68 -12.27 98.06
C ILE A 837 18.96 -12.16 96.72
N SER A 838 19.33 -11.16 95.93
CA SER A 838 18.85 -10.90 94.57
C SER A 838 19.95 -10.24 93.75
N SER A 839 20.04 -10.57 92.46
CA SER A 839 21.03 -10.03 91.52
C SER A 839 20.39 -9.75 90.15
N GLY A 840 21.09 -8.95 89.35
CA GLY A 840 20.66 -8.53 88.02
C GLY A 840 21.34 -7.22 87.65
N SER A 841 22.44 -7.30 86.89
CA SER A 841 23.17 -6.12 86.44
C SER A 841 22.90 -5.85 84.96
N VAL A 842 22.44 -4.64 84.65
CA VAL A 842 22.05 -4.27 83.28
C VAL A 842 23.27 -3.78 82.51
N ALA A 843 23.56 -4.44 81.39
CA ALA A 843 24.58 -4.08 80.41
C ALA A 843 23.97 -4.00 79.00
N THR A 844 24.77 -3.57 78.01
CA THR A 844 24.33 -3.49 76.61
C THR A 844 24.04 -4.90 76.09
N GLY A 845 22.77 -5.19 75.80
CA GLY A 845 22.32 -6.48 75.25
C GLY A 845 22.37 -7.66 76.21
N LEU A 846 22.56 -7.40 77.51
CA LEU A 846 22.69 -8.41 78.55
C LEU A 846 22.13 -7.89 79.88
N ILE A 847 21.32 -8.70 80.56
CA ILE A 847 21.11 -8.58 82.01
C ILE A 847 21.80 -9.76 82.65
N ASP A 848 22.91 -9.46 83.28
CA ASP A 848 23.85 -10.41 83.85
C ASP A 848 23.38 -10.82 85.23
N GLU A 849 23.43 -12.12 85.52
CA GLU A 849 23.14 -12.67 86.84
C GLU A 849 21.74 -12.33 87.36
N LEU A 850 20.74 -12.34 86.47
CA LEU A 850 19.34 -12.08 86.80
C LEU A 850 18.79 -13.24 87.62
N GLY A 851 18.53 -13.00 88.91
CA GLY A 851 18.01 -14.06 89.76
C GLY A 851 17.84 -13.68 91.22
N ALA A 852 17.29 -14.62 91.97
CA ALA A 852 17.05 -14.44 93.40
C ALA A 852 16.94 -15.78 94.14
N VAL A 853 17.13 -15.70 95.46
CA VAL A 853 16.94 -16.83 96.40
C VAL A 853 15.55 -16.75 97.03
N SER A 854 14.97 -17.92 97.29
CA SER A 854 13.65 -18.08 97.92
C SER A 854 13.62 -17.47 99.32
N ASN A 855 12.49 -16.85 99.66
CA ASN A 855 12.21 -16.35 101.00
C ASN A 855 11.85 -17.49 101.99
N SER A 856 11.69 -18.73 101.52
CA SER A 856 11.37 -19.92 102.32
C SER A 856 12.59 -20.82 102.51
N LEU A 857 12.76 -21.35 103.72
CA LEU A 857 13.71 -22.45 103.99
C LEU A 857 13.03 -23.83 103.96
N ALA A 858 11.71 -23.88 103.72
CA ALA A 858 10.94 -25.12 103.59
C ALA A 858 10.46 -25.32 102.14
N PRO A 859 10.34 -26.59 101.67
CA PRO A 859 9.82 -26.91 100.34
C PRO A 859 8.51 -26.22 100.02
N THR A 860 8.41 -25.62 98.83
CA THR A 860 7.20 -24.94 98.36
C THR A 860 6.27 -25.90 97.60
N ASN A 861 6.81 -27.02 97.09
CA ASN A 861 6.14 -27.99 96.22
C ASN A 861 5.50 -27.35 94.96
N ARG A 862 5.91 -26.14 94.60
CA ARG A 862 5.44 -25.45 93.40
C ARG A 862 6.19 -25.96 92.18
N ALA A 863 5.48 -26.05 91.07
CA ALA A 863 6.06 -26.42 89.79
C ALA A 863 6.90 -25.30 89.17
N GLU A 864 6.44 -24.06 89.36
CA GLU A 864 7.03 -22.88 88.78
C GLU A 864 6.82 -21.69 89.73
N ASP A 865 7.80 -20.80 89.80
CA ASP A 865 7.75 -19.55 90.55
C ASP A 865 8.30 -18.40 89.70
N LEU A 866 7.68 -17.21 89.81
CA LEU A 866 8.20 -15.98 89.20
C LEU A 866 9.44 -15.51 89.98
N ILE A 867 10.56 -15.36 89.30
CA ILE A 867 11.83 -14.92 89.90
C ILE A 867 12.01 -13.41 89.74
N ALA A 868 11.89 -12.90 88.51
CA ALA A 868 12.13 -11.49 88.21
C ALA A 868 11.25 -10.96 87.07
N THR A 869 11.05 -9.65 87.03
CA THR A 869 10.36 -8.92 85.98
C THR A 869 11.17 -7.68 85.61
N VAL A 870 11.42 -7.50 84.32
CA VAL A 870 12.20 -6.40 83.75
C VAL A 870 11.31 -5.62 82.79
N ARG A 871 11.28 -4.29 82.92
CA ARG A 871 10.58 -3.40 81.99
C ARG A 871 11.50 -2.99 80.85
N MET A 872 11.02 -3.13 79.61
CA MET A 872 11.77 -2.92 78.38
C MET A 872 11.06 -1.90 77.47
N THR A 873 11.80 -1.31 76.54
CA THR A 873 11.31 -0.47 75.44
C THR A 873 11.74 -1.07 74.12
N ALA A 874 10.83 -1.11 73.14
CA ALA A 874 11.14 -1.43 71.75
C ALA A 874 11.72 -0.18 71.03
N VAL A 875 12.85 -0.33 70.34
CA VAL A 875 13.66 0.78 69.83
C VAL A 875 13.61 0.87 68.31
N ALA A 876 13.63 -0.26 67.62
CA ALA A 876 13.59 -0.34 66.17
C ALA A 876 12.79 -1.57 65.72
N ALA A 877 12.26 -1.53 64.50
CA ALA A 877 11.53 -2.65 63.93
C ALA A 877 12.48 -3.84 63.68
N GLY A 878 11.96 -5.06 63.83
CA GLY A 878 12.68 -6.32 63.73
C GLY A 878 12.21 -7.34 64.77
N THR A 879 12.75 -8.56 64.73
CA THR A 879 12.40 -9.60 65.70
C THR A 879 13.43 -9.68 66.81
N ALA A 880 13.08 -9.21 68.01
CA ALA A 880 13.96 -9.28 69.17
C ALA A 880 13.97 -10.70 69.76
N THR A 881 15.09 -11.38 69.65
CA THR A 881 15.32 -12.67 70.31
C THR A 881 15.85 -12.43 71.72
N ILE A 882 15.19 -13.03 72.71
CA ILE A 882 15.57 -13.01 74.13
C ILE A 882 15.96 -14.42 74.53
N LEU A 883 17.18 -14.57 75.05
CA LEU A 883 17.77 -15.85 75.44
C LEU A 883 18.08 -15.84 76.93
N SER A 884 17.73 -16.92 77.62
CA SER A 884 18.31 -17.21 78.94
C SER A 884 19.51 -18.14 78.79
N GLU A 885 20.57 -17.90 79.55
CA GLU A 885 21.77 -18.71 79.61
C GLU A 885 22.12 -19.02 81.08
N ALA A 886 23.04 -19.96 81.28
CA ALA A 886 23.55 -20.28 82.60
C ALA A 886 24.34 -19.10 83.16
N SER A 887 24.09 -18.77 84.42
CA SER A 887 24.96 -17.87 85.19
C SER A 887 26.42 -18.34 85.13
N ASP A 888 27.34 -17.39 85.00
CA ASP A 888 28.78 -17.63 84.96
C ASP A 888 29.49 -17.34 86.31
N VAL A 889 28.75 -16.77 87.27
CA VAL A 889 29.24 -16.48 88.63
C VAL A 889 29.03 -17.66 89.57
N SER A 890 30.14 -18.13 90.17
CA SER A 890 30.10 -19.18 91.19
C SER A 890 29.28 -18.76 92.43
N GLY A 891 28.27 -19.56 92.78
CA GLY A 891 27.36 -19.32 93.90
C GLY A 891 25.98 -18.78 93.50
N ASN A 892 25.80 -18.39 92.24
CA ASN A 892 24.51 -18.04 91.65
C ASN A 892 23.94 -19.25 90.89
N ASP A 893 23.66 -20.33 91.64
CA ASP A 893 23.27 -21.60 91.06
C ASP A 893 21.74 -21.77 90.97
N PHE A 894 21.32 -22.67 90.07
CA PHE A 894 19.98 -23.26 90.13
C PHE A 894 19.94 -24.31 91.26
N LEU A 895 19.18 -24.03 92.30
CA LEU A 895 18.98 -24.94 93.44
C LEU A 895 17.50 -25.31 93.58
N LEU A 896 17.26 -26.59 93.85
CA LEU A 896 15.93 -27.12 94.13
C LEU A 896 15.83 -27.49 95.61
N PHE A 897 14.65 -27.37 96.20
CA PHE A 897 14.45 -27.83 97.57
C PHE A 897 14.72 -29.35 97.68
N LEU A 898 15.27 -29.74 98.83
CA LEU A 898 15.65 -31.12 99.17
C LEU A 898 16.76 -31.74 98.29
N GLU A 899 17.45 -30.93 97.47
CA GLU A 899 18.65 -31.31 96.74
C GLU A 899 19.83 -30.49 97.26
N ASP A 900 20.87 -31.16 97.77
CA ASP A 900 22.04 -30.50 98.34
C ASP A 900 23.03 -30.04 97.25
N ALA A 901 22.91 -30.59 96.03
CA ALA A 901 23.76 -30.24 94.88
C ALA A 901 23.10 -29.19 93.98
N ALA A 902 23.92 -28.29 93.42
CA ALA A 902 23.49 -27.43 92.32
C ALA A 902 23.03 -28.28 91.12
N VAL A 903 21.93 -27.89 90.50
CA VAL A 903 21.50 -28.51 89.23
C VAL A 903 22.57 -28.17 88.19
N PRO A 904 23.21 -29.17 87.56
CA PRO A 904 24.20 -28.89 86.53
C PRO A 904 23.59 -28.03 85.43
N PRO A 905 24.27 -27.00 84.90
CA PRO A 905 23.72 -26.16 83.84
C PRO A 905 23.17 -26.94 82.64
N ALA A 906 23.81 -28.05 82.27
CA ALA A 906 23.35 -28.95 81.20
C ALA A 906 22.01 -29.67 81.51
N ARG A 907 21.60 -29.73 82.77
CA ARG A 907 20.31 -30.28 83.25
C ARG A 907 19.29 -29.17 83.56
N VAL A 908 19.58 -27.91 83.19
CA VAL A 908 18.63 -26.81 83.23
C VAL A 908 18.15 -26.54 81.80
N SER A 909 16.83 -26.52 81.60
CA SER A 909 16.25 -26.10 80.32
C SER A 909 16.20 -24.57 80.29
N TYR A 910 17.03 -23.95 79.46
CA TYR A 910 17.00 -22.50 79.25
C TYR A 910 15.99 -22.13 78.16
N GLY A 911 15.23 -21.07 78.43
CA GLY A 911 14.21 -20.54 77.54
C GLY A 911 14.78 -19.59 76.49
N ARG A 912 14.11 -19.60 75.33
CA ARG A 912 14.24 -18.63 74.24
C ARG A 912 12.86 -18.08 73.93
N LEU A 913 12.79 -16.78 73.64
CA LEU A 913 11.56 -16.11 73.23
C LEU A 913 11.86 -15.13 72.10
N ASN A 914 10.96 -15.05 71.12
CA ASN A 914 11.02 -14.05 70.05
C ASN A 914 9.90 -13.05 70.28
N LEU A 915 10.18 -11.75 70.10
CA LEU A 915 9.22 -10.66 70.13
C LEU A 915 9.28 -9.91 68.80
N GLU A 916 8.18 -9.87 68.05
CA GLU A 916 8.10 -9.11 66.80
C GLU A 916 7.93 -7.62 67.11
N ILE A 917 8.74 -6.77 66.48
CA ILE A 917 8.64 -5.32 66.56
C ILE A 917 8.31 -4.80 65.17
N ALA A 918 7.07 -4.41 64.92
CA ALA A 918 6.62 -4.07 63.58
C ALA A 918 5.51 -3.01 63.56
N ASP A 919 5.41 -2.30 62.44
CA ASP A 919 4.39 -1.26 62.25
C ASP A 919 2.97 -1.84 62.18
N ARG A 920 1.97 -1.04 62.57
CA ARG A 920 0.54 -1.47 62.59
C ARG A 920 -0.04 -1.69 61.20
N PHE A 921 0.39 -0.88 60.24
CA PHE A 921 -0.05 -0.93 58.85
C PHE A 921 1.09 -0.49 57.94
N VAL A 922 1.05 -0.91 56.69
CA VAL A 922 1.99 -0.51 55.64
C VAL A 922 1.23 0.37 54.65
N ALA A 923 1.84 1.52 54.30
CA ALA A 923 1.36 2.35 53.20
C ALA A 923 2.17 1.97 51.96
N ASN A 924 1.54 1.33 50.99
CA ASN A 924 2.20 0.79 49.81
C ASN A 924 2.17 1.81 48.67
N ASP A 925 3.25 1.86 47.89
CA ASP A 925 3.32 2.75 46.73
C ASP A 925 2.28 2.31 45.68
N ASP A 926 1.62 3.29 45.08
CA ASP A 926 0.55 3.09 44.13
C ASP A 926 0.99 3.33 42.69
N THR A 927 0.39 2.60 41.76
CA THR A 927 0.51 2.86 40.33
C THR A 927 -0.85 2.91 39.67
N PHE A 928 -1.06 3.92 38.83
CA PHE A 928 -2.28 4.08 38.04
C PHE A 928 -1.96 4.45 36.60
N GLN A 929 -2.90 4.15 35.71
CA GLN A 929 -2.88 4.63 34.33
C GLN A 929 -4.10 5.51 34.07
N VAL A 930 -3.87 6.62 33.37
CA VAL A 930 -4.91 7.56 32.97
C VAL A 930 -4.60 8.09 31.57
N ALA A 931 -5.64 8.42 30.80
CA ALA A 931 -5.45 9.00 29.47
C ALA A 931 -5.07 10.48 29.56
N GLN A 932 -4.23 10.93 28.62
CA GLN A 932 -3.95 12.35 28.41
C GLN A 932 -5.25 13.14 28.25
N GLY A 933 -5.36 14.30 28.93
CA GLY A 933 -6.54 15.17 28.79
C GLY A 933 -7.84 14.62 29.40
N SER A 934 -7.79 13.49 30.11
CA SER A 934 -8.97 12.93 30.79
C SER A 934 -9.61 13.89 31.81
N THR A 935 -10.90 13.70 32.04
CA THR A 935 -11.59 14.31 33.19
C THR A 935 -10.98 13.79 34.50
N PRO A 936 -11.12 14.51 35.64
CA PRO A 936 -10.54 14.06 36.90
C PRO A 936 -10.93 12.63 37.28
N THR A 937 -9.93 11.78 37.47
CA THR A 937 -10.07 10.36 37.81
C THR A 937 -9.90 10.17 39.32
N LEU A 938 -10.70 9.29 39.92
CA LEU A 938 -10.54 8.90 41.33
C LEU A 938 -9.60 7.70 41.43
N LEU A 939 -8.52 7.91 42.16
CA LEU A 939 -7.48 6.92 42.44
C LEU A 939 -7.71 6.33 43.83
N ASP A 940 -7.82 5.01 43.89
CA ASP A 940 -8.07 4.25 45.12
C ASP A 940 -6.74 3.83 45.75
N VAL A 941 -6.06 4.80 46.35
CA VAL A 941 -4.71 4.63 46.92
C VAL A 941 -4.67 3.80 48.19
N LEU A 942 -5.81 3.64 48.89
CA LEU A 942 -5.86 2.82 50.10
C LEU A 942 -6.09 1.33 49.80
N ALA A 943 -6.23 0.95 48.52
CA ALA A 943 -6.64 -0.40 48.14
C ALA A 943 -5.54 -1.46 48.33
N ASN A 944 -4.28 -1.05 48.21
CA ASN A 944 -3.09 -1.86 48.45
C ASN A 944 -2.49 -1.62 49.85
N ASP A 945 -2.99 -0.65 50.61
CA ASP A 945 -2.58 -0.41 51.99
C ASP A 945 -3.19 -1.47 52.91
N GLU A 946 -2.36 -2.07 53.77
CA GLU A 946 -2.80 -3.18 54.60
C GLU A 946 -2.38 -3.02 56.06
N PHE A 947 -3.28 -3.42 56.96
CA PHE A 947 -2.94 -3.65 58.35
C PHE A 947 -2.08 -4.91 58.45
N ALA A 948 -1.09 -4.87 59.32
CA ALA A 948 -0.30 -6.06 59.62
C ALA A 948 -1.18 -7.18 60.18
N ALA A 949 -0.77 -8.43 59.99
CA ALA A 949 -1.55 -9.60 60.35
C ALA A 949 -2.04 -9.55 61.81
N GLY A 950 -3.36 -9.70 62.01
CA GLY A 950 -4.00 -9.63 63.33
C GLY A 950 -4.48 -8.24 63.77
N GLU A 951 -4.05 -7.18 63.10
CA GLU A 951 -4.50 -5.81 63.38
C GLU A 951 -5.81 -5.48 62.63
N THR A 952 -6.65 -4.63 63.25
CA THR A 952 -7.86 -4.10 62.61
C THR A 952 -7.99 -2.61 62.86
N GLY A 953 -8.55 -1.89 61.89
CA GLY A 953 -8.71 -0.45 61.97
C GLY A 953 -9.29 0.14 60.69
N THR A 954 -9.27 1.47 60.60
CA THR A 954 -9.63 2.22 59.39
C THR A 954 -8.47 3.14 59.03
N LEU A 955 -8.18 3.26 57.74
CA LEU A 955 -7.20 4.19 57.19
C LEU A 955 -7.91 5.42 56.61
N ALA A 956 -7.30 6.60 56.75
CA ALA A 956 -7.82 7.85 56.23
C ALA A 956 -6.71 8.68 55.59
N ILE A 957 -6.95 9.18 54.37
CA ILE A 957 -6.00 10.07 53.68
C ILE A 957 -6.06 11.46 54.33
N THR A 958 -4.93 11.92 54.85
CA THR A 958 -4.84 13.19 55.60
C THR A 958 -4.11 14.29 54.85
N ALA A 959 -3.22 13.95 53.92
CA ALA A 959 -2.53 14.92 53.06
C ALA A 959 -2.20 14.34 51.68
N VAL A 960 -2.06 15.22 50.68
CA VAL A 960 -1.57 14.87 49.33
C VAL A 960 -0.55 15.92 48.88
N GLY A 961 0.54 15.47 48.26
CA GLY A 961 1.62 16.29 47.72
C GLY A 961 1.29 16.88 46.35
N THR A 962 2.22 17.64 45.78
CA THR A 962 2.06 18.22 44.44
C THR A 962 2.60 17.28 43.35
N PRO A 963 1.91 17.13 42.21
CA PRO A 963 2.38 16.32 41.09
C PRO A 963 3.61 16.90 40.40
N SER A 964 4.50 16.01 39.93
CA SER A 964 5.82 16.38 39.39
C SER A 964 5.80 17.03 38.01
N ALA A 965 4.69 16.98 37.27
CA ALA A 965 4.55 17.50 35.91
C ALA A 965 3.35 18.44 35.71
N GLY A 966 2.84 19.01 36.80
CA GLY A 966 1.81 20.06 36.78
C GLY A 966 0.36 19.58 36.73
N GLY A 967 0.09 18.28 36.85
CA GLY A 967 -1.26 17.77 37.09
C GLY A 967 -1.89 18.32 38.39
N THR A 968 -3.20 18.14 38.55
CA THR A 968 -3.91 18.54 39.78
C THR A 968 -4.30 17.32 40.61
N VAL A 969 -4.09 17.39 41.92
CA VAL A 969 -4.50 16.37 42.89
C VAL A 969 -5.25 16.99 44.06
N THR A 970 -6.32 16.34 44.49
CA THR A 970 -7.10 16.71 45.67
C THR A 970 -7.60 15.47 46.39
N ILE A 971 -7.73 15.54 47.72
CA ILE A 971 -8.33 14.47 48.51
C ILE A 971 -9.86 14.56 48.34
N GLU A 972 -10.49 13.44 48.00
CA GLU A 972 -11.94 13.30 48.00
C GLU A 972 -12.34 12.04 48.77
N GLY A 973 -12.72 12.24 50.04
CA GLY A 973 -13.08 11.13 50.92
C GLY A 973 -11.88 10.23 51.21
N ASP A 974 -12.01 8.96 50.87
CA ASP A 974 -11.00 7.91 50.99
C ASP A 974 -10.16 7.73 49.71
N ARG A 975 -10.29 8.64 48.74
CA ARG A 975 -9.60 8.59 47.43
C ARG A 975 -8.90 9.88 47.08
N ILE A 976 -8.03 9.81 46.07
CA ILE A 976 -7.38 10.98 45.48
C ILE A 976 -7.99 11.25 44.12
N ARG A 977 -8.51 12.46 43.92
CA ARG A 977 -8.92 12.95 42.60
C ARG A 977 -7.69 13.50 41.88
N TYR A 978 -7.30 12.90 40.78
CA TYR A 978 -6.18 13.28 39.93
C TYR A 978 -6.65 13.73 38.54
N GLN A 979 -6.09 14.81 38.00
CA GLN A 979 -6.29 15.23 36.61
C GLN A 979 -4.96 15.61 35.95
N PRO A 980 -4.56 14.99 34.83
CA PRO A 980 -3.34 15.35 34.11
C PRO A 980 -3.50 16.69 33.39
N THR A 981 -2.38 17.35 33.05
CA THR A 981 -2.45 18.50 32.14
C THR A 981 -2.79 18.05 30.72
N ALA A 982 -3.46 18.90 29.94
CA ALA A 982 -3.98 18.55 28.62
C ALA A 982 -2.90 18.04 27.63
N THR A 983 -1.64 18.42 27.81
CA THR A 983 -0.54 18.10 26.89
C THR A 983 0.48 17.10 27.44
N PHE A 984 0.30 16.61 28.67
CA PHE A 984 1.30 15.77 29.32
C PHE A 984 1.08 14.29 28.98
N VAL A 985 2.14 13.64 28.49
CA VAL A 985 2.27 12.20 28.25
C VAL A 985 3.55 11.74 28.92
N GLY A 986 3.48 10.66 29.68
CA GLY A 986 4.59 10.14 30.49
C GLY A 986 4.17 9.85 31.92
N THR A 987 5.12 9.48 32.77
CA THR A 987 4.86 9.17 34.17
C THR A 987 4.96 10.43 35.02
N GLU A 988 3.89 10.75 35.74
CA GLU A 988 3.85 11.77 36.78
C GLU A 988 3.83 11.12 38.16
N THR A 989 4.43 11.75 39.16
CA THR A 989 4.52 11.23 40.53
C THR A 989 4.11 12.28 41.55
N PHE A 990 3.46 11.84 42.64
CA PHE A 990 3.18 12.63 43.84
C PHE A 990 3.13 11.72 45.08
N THR A 991 3.01 12.29 46.28
CA THR A 991 2.90 11.53 47.53
C THR A 991 1.55 11.72 48.21
N TYR A 992 1.15 10.81 49.09
CA TYR A 992 0.03 11.01 50.01
C TYR A 992 0.38 10.54 51.42
N GLN A 993 -0.34 11.08 52.41
CA GLN A 993 -0.27 10.66 53.81
C GLN A 993 -1.55 9.95 54.21
N VAL A 994 -1.40 8.82 54.88
CA VAL A 994 -2.48 7.99 55.40
C VAL A 994 -2.32 7.83 56.91
N THR A 995 -3.42 7.98 57.64
CA THR A 995 -3.47 7.90 59.09
C THR A 995 -4.47 6.85 59.54
N ASP A 996 -4.11 6.02 60.52
CA ASP A 996 -5.02 5.03 61.10
C ASP A 996 -5.93 5.62 62.20
N ASN A 997 -6.86 4.81 62.72
CA ASN A 997 -7.77 5.22 63.79
C ASN A 997 -7.10 5.43 65.17
N THR A 998 -5.80 5.18 65.31
CA THR A 998 -5.01 5.44 66.53
C THR A 998 -4.17 6.72 66.42
N GLY A 999 -4.10 7.30 65.22
CA GLY A 999 -3.38 8.54 64.94
C GLY A 999 -1.99 8.34 64.34
N ILE A 1000 -1.60 7.11 64.02
CA ILE A 1000 -0.31 6.79 63.36
C ILE A 1000 -0.41 7.20 61.89
N THR A 1001 0.61 7.90 61.37
CA THR A 1001 0.63 8.42 59.99
C THR A 1001 1.82 7.88 59.20
N LYS A 1002 1.58 7.44 57.96
CA LYS A 1002 2.59 7.00 56.99
C LYS A 1002 2.47 7.77 55.67
N THR A 1003 3.53 7.75 54.86
CA THR A 1003 3.60 8.41 53.54
C THR A 1003 3.92 7.38 52.46
N ALA A 1004 3.23 7.43 51.32
CA ALA A 1004 3.48 6.58 50.15
C ALA A 1004 3.51 7.42 48.86
N ASN A 1005 4.15 6.88 47.81
CA ASN A 1005 4.21 7.49 46.48
C ASN A 1005 3.08 6.97 45.59
N VAL A 1006 2.60 7.83 44.71
CA VAL A 1006 1.70 7.49 43.60
C VAL A 1006 2.43 7.79 42.31
N ALA A 1007 2.56 6.80 41.43
CA ALA A 1007 3.01 6.97 40.06
C ALA A 1007 1.83 6.81 39.10
N VAL A 1008 1.51 7.89 38.38
CA VAL A 1008 0.47 7.90 37.36
C VAL A 1008 1.13 7.92 35.99
N THR A 1009 1.05 6.81 35.26
CA THR A 1009 1.44 6.80 33.84
C THR A 1009 0.32 7.39 33.02
N VAL A 1010 0.54 8.59 32.50
CA VAL A 1010 -0.35 9.25 31.54
C VAL A 1010 -0.01 8.72 30.16
N THR A 1011 -0.82 7.80 29.67
CA THR A 1011 -0.67 7.25 28.32
C THR A 1011 -1.22 8.24 27.31
N GLY A 1012 -0.51 8.43 26.19
CA GLY A 1012 -1.13 9.00 25.00
C GLY A 1012 -2.31 8.11 24.60
N GLU A 1013 -3.37 8.69 24.06
CA GLU A 1013 -4.50 7.88 23.60
C GLU A 1013 -3.98 6.85 22.57
N ALA A 1014 -4.27 5.57 22.82
CA ALA A 1014 -4.29 4.62 21.73
C ALA A 1014 -5.35 5.16 20.77
N ALA A 1015 -4.95 5.57 19.58
CA ALA A 1015 -5.90 6.07 18.60
C ALA A 1015 -6.91 4.95 18.30
N ASP A 1016 -8.09 5.01 18.90
CA ASP A 1016 -9.25 4.38 18.30
C ASP A 1016 -9.40 5.10 16.94
N ASN A 1017 -9.36 4.33 15.85
CA ASN A 1017 -9.52 4.91 14.53
C ASN A 1017 -11.00 5.20 14.28
N PRO A 1018 -11.35 6.33 13.63
CA PRO A 1018 -12.70 6.54 13.15
C PRO A 1018 -13.09 5.45 12.15
N THR A 1019 -14.38 5.26 11.93
CA THR A 1019 -14.88 4.34 10.89
C THR A 1019 -15.26 5.14 9.66
N ALA A 1020 -14.54 4.94 8.56
CA ALA A 1020 -14.83 5.52 7.25
C ALA A 1020 -15.69 4.53 6.42
N VAL A 1021 -16.76 5.01 5.80
CA VAL A 1021 -17.72 4.23 5.01
C VAL A 1021 -17.81 4.80 3.60
N ASN A 1022 -17.84 3.93 2.58
CA ASN A 1022 -17.87 4.40 1.20
C ASN A 1022 -19.13 5.22 0.88
N ASP A 1023 -18.93 6.26 0.06
CA ASP A 1023 -19.97 7.19 -0.38
C ASP A 1023 -20.33 7.03 -1.85
N ALA A 1024 -21.54 7.49 -2.19
CA ALA A 1024 -21.99 7.61 -3.56
C ALA A 1024 -22.77 8.92 -3.77
N PHE A 1025 -22.40 9.68 -4.80
CA PHE A 1025 -23.09 10.90 -5.21
C PHE A 1025 -23.38 10.91 -6.71
N THR A 1026 -24.35 11.71 -7.11
CA THR A 1026 -24.66 11.97 -8.52
C THR A 1026 -24.43 13.44 -8.80
N VAL A 1027 -23.73 13.73 -9.90
CA VAL A 1027 -23.52 15.09 -10.40
C VAL A 1027 -23.84 15.11 -11.88
N VAL A 1028 -24.10 16.29 -12.43
CA VAL A 1028 -24.16 16.45 -13.88
C VAL A 1028 -22.76 16.75 -14.42
N GLU A 1029 -22.48 16.37 -15.66
CA GLU A 1029 -21.25 16.81 -16.32
C GLU A 1029 -21.19 18.34 -16.41
N ASP A 1030 -19.97 18.86 -16.56
CA ASP A 1030 -19.70 20.30 -16.58
C ASP A 1030 -20.17 21.11 -15.36
N ALA A 1031 -20.64 20.42 -14.31
CA ALA A 1031 -21.00 21.05 -13.07
C ALA A 1031 -19.80 21.84 -12.53
N PRO A 1032 -20.00 23.10 -12.07
CA PRO A 1032 -18.97 23.76 -11.30
C PRO A 1032 -18.69 22.96 -10.02
N PHE A 1033 -17.58 23.27 -9.35
CA PHE A 1033 -17.27 22.66 -8.06
C PHE A 1033 -18.48 22.68 -7.10
N ALA A 1034 -18.92 21.51 -6.67
CA ALA A 1034 -19.98 21.32 -5.69
C ALA A 1034 -19.41 20.64 -4.43
N GLU A 1035 -19.98 20.95 -3.26
CA GLU A 1035 -19.56 20.38 -1.98
C GLU A 1035 -20.38 19.12 -1.67
N PHE A 1036 -19.69 18.07 -1.23
CA PHE A 1036 -20.25 16.79 -0.86
C PHE A 1036 -19.82 16.41 0.56
N ASP A 1037 -20.82 16.14 1.40
CA ASP A 1037 -20.61 15.69 2.76
C ASP A 1037 -20.32 14.19 2.78
N VAL A 1038 -19.03 13.86 2.69
CA VAL A 1038 -18.50 12.49 2.80
C VAL A 1038 -18.39 12.01 4.25
N LEU A 1039 -18.74 12.86 5.23
CA LEU A 1039 -18.67 12.48 6.65
C LEU A 1039 -20.02 12.03 7.20
N ALA A 1040 -21.10 12.11 6.41
CA ALA A 1040 -22.47 11.90 6.86
C ALA A 1040 -22.75 10.46 7.36
N ASN A 1041 -22.05 9.47 6.80
CA ASN A 1041 -22.12 8.04 7.13
C ASN A 1041 -20.91 7.56 7.96
N ASP A 1042 -19.95 8.43 8.22
CA ASP A 1042 -18.73 8.14 8.97
C ASP A 1042 -18.96 8.29 10.47
N LEU A 1043 -18.23 7.51 11.27
CA LEU A 1043 -18.36 7.54 12.72
C LEU A 1043 -17.03 7.90 13.39
N PRO A 1044 -17.02 8.88 14.31
CA PRO A 1044 -15.87 9.11 15.17
C PRO A 1044 -15.59 7.88 16.03
N ALA A 1045 -14.33 7.70 16.41
CA ALA A 1045 -13.92 6.58 17.23
C ALA A 1045 -14.51 6.65 18.66
N VAL A 1046 -14.73 7.87 19.16
CA VAL A 1046 -15.33 8.15 20.47
C VAL A 1046 -16.61 8.96 20.31
N ALA A 1047 -17.67 8.56 21.03
CA ALA A 1047 -18.94 9.27 21.00
C ALA A 1047 -18.79 10.74 21.46
N GLY A 1048 -19.00 11.69 20.53
CA GLY A 1048 -18.89 13.12 20.78
C GLY A 1048 -17.59 13.77 20.30
N SER A 1049 -16.60 13.01 19.80
CA SER A 1049 -15.48 13.58 19.04
C SER A 1049 -15.92 13.96 17.61
N THR A 1050 -15.18 14.86 16.98
CA THR A 1050 -15.46 15.29 15.60
C THR A 1050 -14.47 14.64 14.64
N ILE A 1051 -14.93 14.28 13.45
CA ILE A 1051 -14.12 13.78 12.34
C ILE A 1051 -13.94 14.88 11.28
N SER A 1052 -12.82 14.83 10.57
CA SER A 1052 -12.50 15.74 9.46
C SER A 1052 -11.69 15.02 8.37
N VAL A 1053 -11.93 15.34 7.11
CA VAL A 1053 -11.14 14.89 5.97
C VAL A 1053 -9.78 15.58 5.99
N THR A 1054 -8.70 14.81 5.97
CA THR A 1054 -7.31 15.30 6.01
C THR A 1054 -6.51 15.01 4.75
N ALA A 1055 -6.92 14.04 3.95
CA ALA A 1055 -6.37 13.78 2.63
C ALA A 1055 -7.47 13.39 1.63
N VAL A 1056 -7.29 13.76 0.37
CA VAL A 1056 -8.14 13.36 -0.75
C VAL A 1056 -7.23 12.90 -1.90
N GLY A 1057 -7.55 11.76 -2.48
CA GLY A 1057 -6.86 11.18 -3.64
C GLY A 1057 -7.28 11.83 -4.95
N THR A 1058 -6.56 11.50 -6.02
CA THR A 1058 -6.88 11.96 -7.38
C THR A 1058 -8.04 11.14 -7.95
N PRO A 1059 -9.10 11.79 -8.48
CA PRO A 1059 -10.15 11.11 -9.24
C PRO A 1059 -9.59 10.32 -10.44
N ASN A 1060 -10.12 9.12 -10.69
CA ASN A 1060 -9.57 8.20 -11.69
C ASN A 1060 -9.96 8.49 -13.15
N GLN A 1061 -10.82 9.48 -13.41
CA GLN A 1061 -11.27 9.89 -14.75
C GLN A 1061 -10.95 11.38 -15.05
N GLY A 1062 -9.96 11.95 -14.34
CA GLY A 1062 -9.45 13.29 -14.60
C GLY A 1062 -10.24 14.43 -13.95
N GLY A 1063 -11.27 14.13 -13.13
CA GLY A 1063 -11.93 15.12 -12.29
C GLY A 1063 -10.99 15.75 -11.25
N VAL A 1064 -11.46 16.83 -10.61
CA VAL A 1064 -10.71 17.54 -9.56
C VAL A 1064 -11.48 17.47 -8.24
N ALA A 1065 -10.81 17.01 -7.19
CA ALA A 1065 -11.34 16.98 -5.83
C ALA A 1065 -10.42 17.71 -4.86
N GLU A 1066 -11.01 18.49 -3.95
CA GLU A 1066 -10.29 19.28 -2.97
C GLU A 1066 -11.00 19.22 -1.61
N ILE A 1067 -10.24 19.22 -0.52
CA ILE A 1067 -10.78 19.29 0.83
C ILE A 1067 -11.24 20.73 1.10
N VAL A 1068 -12.48 20.90 1.55
CA VAL A 1068 -13.06 22.23 1.87
C VAL A 1068 -13.78 22.22 3.22
N ALA A 1069 -14.43 23.34 3.56
CA ALA A 1069 -15.15 23.53 4.82
C ALA A 1069 -14.32 23.15 6.06
N GLN A 1070 -13.01 23.43 6.04
CA GLN A 1070 -12.06 23.06 7.10
C GLN A 1070 -12.02 21.55 7.39
N GLY A 1071 -12.14 20.72 6.34
CA GLY A 1071 -12.14 19.27 6.44
C GLY A 1071 -13.53 18.67 6.70
N GLN A 1072 -14.62 19.43 6.58
CA GLN A 1072 -15.98 18.88 6.79
C GLN A 1072 -16.61 18.32 5.51
N SER A 1073 -16.08 18.65 4.34
CA SER A 1073 -16.59 18.17 3.06
C SER A 1073 -15.49 18.12 2.02
N ILE A 1074 -15.74 17.37 0.95
CA ILE A 1074 -14.93 17.42 -0.27
C ILE A 1074 -15.70 18.24 -1.29
N ARG A 1075 -15.02 19.14 -1.97
CA ARG A 1075 -15.56 19.77 -3.17
C ARG A 1075 -15.04 19.02 -4.38
N TYR A 1076 -15.93 18.69 -5.30
CA TYR A 1076 -15.62 17.90 -6.48
C TYR A 1076 -16.19 18.58 -7.73
N ARG A 1077 -15.44 18.49 -8.82
CA ARG A 1077 -15.84 18.89 -10.16
C ARG A 1077 -15.40 17.80 -11.15
N PRO A 1078 -16.32 17.25 -11.97
CA PRO A 1078 -15.95 16.29 -13.00
C PRO A 1078 -15.01 16.92 -14.05
N ALA A 1079 -14.31 16.09 -14.82
CA ALA A 1079 -13.63 16.58 -16.01
C ALA A 1079 -14.65 17.19 -16.98
N ALA A 1080 -14.22 18.18 -17.78
CA ALA A 1080 -15.10 18.78 -18.78
C ALA A 1080 -15.57 17.70 -19.76
N ASN A 1081 -16.86 17.69 -20.09
CA ASN A 1081 -17.51 16.75 -21.01
C ASN A 1081 -17.40 15.27 -20.59
N PHE A 1082 -17.07 14.99 -19.33
CA PHE A 1082 -17.03 13.61 -18.82
C PHE A 1082 -18.37 13.24 -18.21
N PHE A 1083 -18.98 12.18 -18.72
CA PHE A 1083 -20.10 11.46 -18.10
C PHE A 1083 -19.71 9.99 -17.87
N GLY A 1084 -20.21 9.39 -16.79
CA GLY A 1084 -19.84 8.03 -16.40
C GLY A 1084 -19.58 7.88 -14.90
N THR A 1085 -18.87 6.82 -14.50
CA THR A 1085 -18.53 6.57 -13.10
C THR A 1085 -17.09 6.97 -12.82
N GLU A 1086 -16.89 7.83 -11.83
CA GLU A 1086 -15.58 8.24 -11.33
C GLU A 1086 -15.44 7.89 -9.84
N THR A 1087 -14.23 7.50 -9.42
CA THR A 1087 -13.93 7.09 -8.04
C THR A 1087 -12.67 7.77 -7.53
N LEU A 1088 -12.65 8.08 -6.22
CA LEU A 1088 -11.46 8.55 -5.50
C LEU A 1088 -11.48 8.06 -4.05
N THR A 1089 -10.32 8.07 -3.40
CA THR A 1089 -10.20 7.76 -1.96
C THR A 1089 -10.05 9.02 -1.12
N TYR A 1090 -10.55 9.00 0.12
CA TYR A 1090 -10.31 10.06 1.09
C TYR A 1090 -9.92 9.49 2.46
N THR A 1091 -9.20 10.29 3.24
CA THR A 1091 -8.75 9.94 4.59
C THR A 1091 -9.41 10.87 5.59
N ILE A 1092 -10.05 10.31 6.62
CA ILE A 1092 -10.58 11.06 7.76
C ILE A 1092 -9.65 10.94 8.96
N THR A 1093 -9.68 11.97 9.81
CA THR A 1093 -8.98 12.02 11.09
C THR A 1093 -9.93 12.56 12.13
N ASP A 1094 -9.98 11.93 13.30
CA ASP A 1094 -10.75 12.43 14.42
C ASP A 1094 -9.92 13.33 15.35
N THR A 1095 -10.55 13.96 16.33
CA THR A 1095 -9.82 14.84 17.29
C THR A 1095 -8.85 14.12 18.21
N THR A 1096 -8.85 12.77 18.22
CA THR A 1096 -7.89 11.95 18.98
C THR A 1096 -6.65 11.59 18.14
N GLY A 1097 -6.68 11.89 16.83
CA GLY A 1097 -5.59 11.63 15.90
C GLY A 1097 -5.67 10.28 15.20
N GLY A 1098 -6.73 9.50 15.42
CA GLY A 1098 -6.99 8.26 14.68
C GLY A 1098 -7.38 8.54 13.23
N THR A 1099 -6.99 7.66 12.30
CA THR A 1099 -7.25 7.83 10.87
C THR A 1099 -7.94 6.61 10.22
N ALA A 1100 -8.76 6.87 9.20
CA ALA A 1100 -9.38 5.83 8.38
C ALA A 1100 -9.59 6.31 6.94
N THR A 1101 -9.73 5.37 5.99
CA THR A 1101 -9.88 5.67 4.56
C THR A 1101 -11.12 5.03 3.97
N ALA A 1102 -11.82 5.74 3.10
CA ALA A 1102 -12.95 5.22 2.32
C ALA A 1102 -12.88 5.70 0.86
N THR A 1103 -13.72 5.11 0.02
CA THR A 1103 -13.88 5.46 -1.40
C THR A 1103 -15.19 6.21 -1.60
N VAL A 1104 -15.16 7.32 -2.33
CA VAL A 1104 -16.36 7.97 -2.85
C VAL A 1104 -16.50 7.68 -4.34
N THR A 1105 -17.72 7.35 -4.76
CA THR A 1105 -18.10 7.10 -6.15
C THR A 1105 -19.00 8.23 -6.64
N PHE A 1106 -18.61 8.91 -7.71
CA PHE A 1106 -19.42 9.90 -8.41
C PHE A 1106 -20.01 9.29 -9.69
N THR A 1107 -21.33 9.29 -9.80
CA THR A 1107 -22.03 9.03 -11.08
C THR A 1107 -22.28 10.38 -11.74
N VAL A 1108 -21.54 10.66 -12.81
CA VAL A 1108 -21.66 11.88 -13.61
C VAL A 1108 -22.66 11.62 -14.73
N THR A 1109 -23.79 12.34 -14.72
CA THR A 1109 -24.86 12.20 -15.71
C THR A 1109 -24.66 13.19 -16.85
N ALA A 1110 -24.87 12.73 -18.08
CA ALA A 1110 -24.78 13.56 -19.26
C ALA A 1110 -25.81 14.71 -19.26
N VAL A 1111 -25.44 15.84 -19.86
CA VAL A 1111 -26.24 17.04 -20.10
C VAL A 1111 -26.02 17.48 -21.54
N ASN A 1112 -27.12 17.57 -22.29
CA ASN A 1112 -27.10 18.06 -23.67
C ASN A 1112 -26.42 19.45 -23.77
N ASP A 1113 -25.41 19.51 -24.61
CA ASP A 1113 -24.61 20.65 -25.01
C ASP A 1113 -25.04 21.20 -26.39
N PRO A 1114 -24.78 22.48 -26.70
CA PRO A 1114 -25.05 23.01 -28.02
C PRO A 1114 -24.18 22.28 -29.06
N PRO A 1115 -24.75 21.90 -30.21
CA PRO A 1115 -23.98 21.26 -31.27
C PRO A 1115 -22.93 22.24 -31.82
N PRO A 1116 -21.83 21.75 -32.38
CA PRO A 1116 -20.76 22.61 -32.87
C PRO A 1116 -21.17 23.33 -34.17
N ALA A 1117 -20.60 24.52 -34.42
CA ALA A 1117 -20.83 25.30 -35.64
C ALA A 1117 -19.60 26.12 -36.03
N ASP A 1118 -18.57 25.46 -36.54
CA ASP A 1118 -17.29 26.07 -36.91
C ASP A 1118 -17.39 27.07 -38.08
N ASP A 1119 -16.44 28.00 -38.17
CA ASP A 1119 -16.31 28.87 -39.33
C ASP A 1119 -15.68 28.09 -40.50
N ILE A 1120 -16.43 27.93 -41.59
CA ILE A 1120 -16.04 27.14 -42.75
C ILE A 1120 -15.58 28.08 -43.88
N SER A 1121 -14.42 27.78 -44.48
CA SER A 1121 -13.95 28.45 -45.69
C SER A 1121 -13.75 27.45 -46.82
N ARG A 1122 -14.22 27.80 -48.02
CA ARG A 1122 -14.07 27.02 -49.25
C ARG A 1122 -13.64 27.90 -50.41
N ASP A 1123 -12.59 27.50 -51.10
CA ASP A 1123 -12.21 28.09 -52.38
C ASP A 1123 -12.88 27.30 -53.51
N LEU A 1124 -13.59 28.00 -54.39
CA LEU A 1124 -14.20 27.47 -55.61
C LEU A 1124 -13.62 28.18 -56.84
N PHE A 1125 -13.77 27.59 -58.02
CA PHE A 1125 -13.25 28.15 -59.26
C PHE A 1125 -14.36 28.52 -60.25
N LEU A 1126 -14.05 29.50 -61.10
CA LEU A 1126 -14.98 29.97 -62.14
C LEU A 1126 -15.53 28.80 -62.98
N GLY A 1127 -16.83 28.55 -62.87
CA GLY A 1127 -17.53 27.44 -63.53
C GLY A 1127 -18.18 26.45 -62.56
N ASP A 1128 -17.75 26.44 -61.29
CA ASP A 1128 -18.34 25.62 -60.23
C ASP A 1128 -19.74 26.13 -59.87
N THR A 1129 -20.73 25.23 -59.90
CA THR A 1129 -22.12 25.53 -59.57
C THR A 1129 -22.76 24.34 -58.87
N ASN A 1130 -23.61 24.62 -57.86
CA ASN A 1130 -24.30 23.61 -57.06
C ASN A 1130 -23.35 22.61 -56.35
N VAL A 1131 -22.27 23.12 -55.78
CA VAL A 1131 -21.23 22.33 -55.11
C VAL A 1131 -21.50 22.24 -53.61
N VAL A 1132 -21.26 21.09 -52.98
CA VAL A 1132 -21.30 20.95 -51.52
C VAL A 1132 -20.12 21.71 -50.93
N VAL A 1133 -20.40 22.65 -50.04
CA VAL A 1133 -19.41 23.54 -49.40
C VAL A 1133 -19.33 23.35 -47.89
N ALA A 1134 -20.26 22.63 -47.29
CA ALA A 1134 -20.19 22.15 -45.91
C ALA A 1134 -20.91 20.80 -45.76
N THR A 1135 -20.40 19.90 -44.93
CA THR A 1135 -21.02 18.63 -44.50
C THR A 1135 -21.05 18.53 -42.97
N LEU A 1136 -21.62 17.46 -42.41
CA LEU A 1136 -21.70 17.25 -40.96
C LEU A 1136 -20.33 17.32 -40.25
N ALA A 1137 -19.29 16.77 -40.88
CA ALA A 1137 -17.92 16.78 -40.35
C ALA A 1137 -17.32 18.21 -40.28
N ASP A 1138 -17.80 19.13 -41.11
CA ASP A 1138 -17.28 20.50 -41.19
C ASP A 1138 -17.77 21.41 -40.06
N TYR A 1139 -18.73 20.95 -39.25
CA TYR A 1139 -19.32 21.78 -38.19
C TYR A 1139 -18.58 21.67 -36.85
N GLY A 1140 -17.70 20.67 -36.70
CA GLY A 1140 -16.99 20.31 -35.47
C GLY A 1140 -17.51 19.00 -34.85
N VAL A 1141 -16.81 18.49 -33.83
CA VAL A 1141 -17.20 17.25 -33.11
C VAL A 1141 -18.30 17.57 -32.08
N ASN A 1142 -19.39 16.80 -32.09
CA ASN A 1142 -20.44 16.96 -31.08
C ASN A 1142 -20.01 16.33 -29.76
N VAL A 1143 -20.23 17.04 -28.65
CA VAL A 1143 -19.90 16.56 -27.31
C VAL A 1143 -20.87 15.44 -26.89
N ASP A 1144 -22.16 15.59 -27.22
CA ASP A 1144 -23.19 14.57 -27.02
C ASP A 1144 -23.21 13.57 -28.18
N GLY A 1145 -22.33 12.56 -28.14
CA GLY A 1145 -22.30 11.49 -29.14
C GLY A 1145 -23.71 10.93 -29.44
N ASP A 1146 -23.94 10.52 -30.70
CA ASP A 1146 -25.18 9.93 -31.23
C ASP A 1146 -26.40 10.87 -31.42
N GLU A 1147 -26.27 12.19 -31.20
CA GLU A 1147 -27.37 13.13 -31.47
C GLU A 1147 -27.56 13.48 -32.96
N THR A 1148 -28.82 13.58 -33.39
CA THR A 1148 -29.16 13.95 -34.78
C THR A 1148 -29.21 15.47 -34.98
N LEU A 1149 -28.27 16.03 -35.75
CA LEU A 1149 -28.19 17.48 -36.00
C LEU A 1149 -29.06 17.93 -37.18
N THR A 1150 -29.63 19.12 -37.05
CA THR A 1150 -30.31 19.85 -38.13
C THR A 1150 -29.53 21.10 -38.51
N VAL A 1151 -29.44 21.39 -39.82
CA VAL A 1151 -28.69 22.53 -40.36
C VAL A 1151 -29.64 23.52 -41.01
N ALA A 1152 -29.41 24.83 -40.81
CA ALA A 1152 -30.20 25.87 -41.44
C ALA A 1152 -29.33 27.04 -41.91
N ILE A 1153 -29.73 27.68 -43.02
CA ILE A 1153 -29.19 28.98 -43.42
C ILE A 1153 -29.98 30.07 -42.70
N VAL A 1154 -29.31 30.83 -41.84
CA VAL A 1154 -29.93 31.85 -40.98
C VAL A 1154 -29.54 33.28 -41.39
N GLY A 1155 -28.57 33.44 -42.30
CA GLY A 1155 -28.12 34.72 -42.85
C GLY A 1155 -28.47 34.93 -44.33
N GLN A 1156 -28.36 36.17 -44.79
CA GLN A 1156 -28.37 36.49 -46.23
C GLN A 1156 -26.96 36.32 -46.80
N SER A 1157 -26.86 35.79 -48.02
CA SER A 1157 -25.60 35.79 -48.77
C SER A 1157 -25.11 37.22 -49.00
N SER A 1158 -23.82 37.44 -48.77
CA SER A 1158 -23.16 38.74 -48.94
C SER A 1158 -23.04 39.21 -50.39
N ALA A 1159 -23.00 38.28 -51.36
CA ALA A 1159 -22.79 38.57 -52.79
C ALA A 1159 -23.98 38.12 -53.68
N GLY A 1160 -25.03 37.57 -53.08
CA GLY A 1160 -26.26 37.14 -53.74
C GLY A 1160 -26.22 35.71 -54.30
N GLY A 1161 -25.24 34.89 -53.93
CA GLY A 1161 -25.23 33.46 -54.22
C GLY A 1161 -26.28 32.70 -53.41
N SER A 1162 -26.63 31.51 -53.88
CA SER A 1162 -27.65 30.65 -53.28
C SER A 1162 -26.98 29.56 -52.44
N PHE A 1163 -27.20 29.60 -51.13
CA PHE A 1163 -26.84 28.53 -50.20
C PHE A 1163 -28.09 27.73 -49.86
N VAL A 1164 -28.08 26.42 -50.12
CA VAL A 1164 -29.23 25.54 -49.93
C VAL A 1164 -28.81 24.37 -49.05
N VAL A 1165 -29.57 24.12 -47.99
CA VAL A 1165 -29.38 22.94 -47.14
C VAL A 1165 -29.97 21.71 -47.83
N ASP A 1166 -29.19 20.64 -47.86
CA ASP A 1166 -29.51 19.32 -48.41
C ASP A 1166 -29.15 18.26 -47.35
N GLY A 1167 -30.13 17.89 -46.51
CA GLY A 1167 -29.88 17.11 -45.30
C GLY A 1167 -29.06 17.90 -44.27
N THR A 1168 -27.88 17.39 -43.91
CA THR A 1168 -26.89 18.09 -43.07
C THR A 1168 -25.82 18.80 -43.90
N SER A 1169 -25.87 18.74 -45.23
CA SER A 1169 -24.89 19.42 -46.10
C SER A 1169 -25.41 20.76 -46.60
N ILE A 1170 -24.51 21.70 -46.90
CA ILE A 1170 -24.84 22.98 -47.55
C ILE A 1170 -24.27 22.98 -48.96
N ARG A 1171 -25.11 23.25 -49.97
CA ARG A 1171 -24.72 23.45 -51.36
C ARG A 1171 -24.70 24.93 -51.72
N TYR A 1172 -23.74 25.34 -52.54
CA TYR A 1172 -23.58 26.71 -53.02
C TYR A 1172 -23.72 26.81 -54.55
N THR A 1173 -24.45 27.83 -54.99
CA THR A 1173 -24.53 28.27 -56.39
C THR A 1173 -24.17 29.75 -56.49
N PRO A 1174 -23.18 30.14 -57.31
CA PRO A 1174 -22.77 31.54 -57.41
C PRO A 1174 -23.86 32.43 -58.02
N PRO A 1175 -23.88 33.74 -57.71
CA PRO A 1175 -24.91 34.68 -58.19
C PRO A 1175 -24.93 34.83 -59.73
N SER A 1176 -23.81 34.54 -60.40
CA SER A 1176 -23.72 34.46 -61.85
C SER A 1176 -22.54 33.58 -62.28
N ALA A 1177 -22.59 33.06 -63.51
CA ALA A 1177 -21.51 32.24 -64.08
C ALA A 1177 -20.16 32.97 -64.26
N ALA A 1178 -20.13 34.31 -64.12
CA ALA A 1178 -18.92 35.13 -64.22
C ALA A 1178 -18.45 35.67 -62.85
N PHE A 1179 -19.05 35.22 -61.74
CA PHE A 1179 -18.74 35.74 -60.41
C PHE A 1179 -17.34 35.33 -59.94
N VAL A 1180 -16.50 36.30 -59.63
CA VAL A 1180 -15.19 36.14 -58.97
C VAL A 1180 -15.19 37.05 -57.74
N GLY A 1181 -14.83 36.51 -56.59
CA GLY A 1181 -14.92 37.22 -55.32
C GLY A 1181 -15.33 36.31 -54.17
N THR A 1182 -15.51 36.89 -52.99
CA THR A 1182 -15.93 36.16 -51.79
C THR A 1182 -17.43 36.33 -51.59
N ASP A 1183 -18.12 35.24 -51.25
CA ASP A 1183 -19.49 35.22 -50.78
C ASP A 1183 -19.55 34.51 -49.42
N VAL A 1184 -20.25 35.09 -48.45
CA VAL A 1184 -20.36 34.62 -47.08
C VAL A 1184 -21.82 34.49 -46.71
N VAL A 1185 -22.17 33.42 -45.98
CA VAL A 1185 -23.47 33.23 -45.34
C VAL A 1185 -23.30 32.78 -43.89
N THR A 1186 -24.27 33.06 -43.03
CA THR A 1186 -24.34 32.48 -41.68
C THR A 1186 -25.26 31.27 -41.71
N TYR A 1187 -24.80 30.17 -41.13
CA TYR A 1187 -25.57 28.95 -40.95
C TYR A 1187 -25.68 28.62 -39.46
N SER A 1188 -26.62 27.75 -39.09
CA SER A 1188 -26.77 27.24 -37.74
C SER A 1188 -26.87 25.72 -37.75
N THR A 1189 -26.33 25.09 -36.71
CA THR A 1189 -26.59 23.71 -36.34
C THR A 1189 -27.52 23.70 -35.13
N THR A 1190 -28.38 22.68 -35.04
CA THR A 1190 -29.39 22.55 -33.98
C THR A 1190 -29.59 21.09 -33.65
N ASP A 1191 -29.49 20.75 -32.38
CA ASP A 1191 -29.67 19.38 -31.88
C ASP A 1191 -31.18 19.05 -31.71
N PRO A 1192 -31.53 17.81 -31.31
CA PRO A 1192 -32.92 17.45 -31.00
C PRO A 1192 -33.48 18.14 -29.74
N GLY A 1193 -32.62 18.56 -28.81
CA GLY A 1193 -32.94 19.32 -27.60
C GLY A 1193 -33.34 20.78 -27.85
N GLY A 1194 -33.05 21.30 -29.05
CA GLY A 1194 -33.29 22.67 -29.49
C GLY A 1194 -32.18 23.67 -29.17
N LEU A 1195 -30.99 23.25 -28.72
CA LEU A 1195 -29.84 24.16 -28.59
C LEU A 1195 -29.23 24.40 -29.96
N THR A 1196 -28.74 25.63 -30.18
CA THR A 1196 -28.28 26.08 -31.49
C THR A 1196 -26.94 26.80 -31.41
N SER A 1197 -26.03 26.48 -32.33
CA SER A 1197 -24.81 27.23 -32.58
C SER A 1197 -24.81 27.82 -33.99
N THR A 1198 -24.03 28.88 -34.22
CA THR A 1198 -23.93 29.55 -35.52
C THR A 1198 -22.50 29.68 -35.97
N GLY A 1199 -22.24 29.32 -37.23
CA GLY A 1199 -20.95 29.50 -37.91
C GLY A 1199 -21.11 30.35 -39.16
N THR A 1200 -20.00 30.83 -39.70
CA THR A 1200 -19.95 31.49 -41.00
C THR A 1200 -19.41 30.55 -42.06
N LEU A 1201 -20.04 30.54 -43.23
CA LEU A 1201 -19.59 29.79 -44.40
C LEU A 1201 -19.13 30.79 -45.46
N THR A 1202 -17.82 30.84 -45.66
CA THR A 1202 -17.14 31.71 -46.61
C THR A 1202 -16.75 30.93 -47.85
N VAL A 1203 -17.30 31.30 -49.00
CA VAL A 1203 -16.94 30.77 -50.31
C VAL A 1203 -16.17 31.81 -51.10
N ARG A 1204 -14.94 31.50 -51.52
CA ARG A 1204 -14.13 32.37 -52.36
C ARG A 1204 -14.02 31.82 -53.77
N MET A 1205 -14.68 32.48 -54.71
CA MET A 1205 -14.61 32.20 -56.14
C MET A 1205 -13.37 32.84 -56.78
N LEU A 1206 -12.48 32.02 -57.32
CA LEU A 1206 -11.21 32.40 -57.95
C LEU A 1206 -11.28 32.30 -59.49
N ASP A 1207 -10.59 33.20 -60.20
CA ASP A 1207 -10.61 33.26 -61.67
C ASP A 1207 -9.68 32.25 -62.37
N SER A 1208 -8.72 31.67 -61.63
CA SER A 1208 -7.73 30.71 -62.13
C SER A 1208 -6.88 30.12 -61.00
N LEU A 1209 -6.25 28.96 -61.26
CA LEU A 1209 -5.21 28.38 -60.40
C LEU A 1209 -3.90 29.21 -60.50
N PRO A 1210 -3.13 29.39 -59.40
CA PRO A 1210 -1.80 29.99 -59.48
C PRO A 1210 -0.88 29.08 -60.32
N THR A 1211 -0.63 29.44 -61.58
CA THR A 1211 0.22 28.66 -62.47
C THR A 1211 1.66 29.20 -62.40
N THR A 1212 2.60 28.39 -61.90
CA THR A 1212 4.04 28.75 -61.85
C THR A 1212 4.74 28.22 -63.11
N TYR A 1213 5.35 29.09 -63.92
CA TYR A 1213 6.15 28.69 -65.09
C TYR A 1213 7.64 28.55 -64.71
N ARG A 1214 8.30 27.45 -65.11
CA ARG A 1214 9.76 27.27 -65.02
C ARG A 1214 10.39 27.25 -66.42
N LEU A 1215 11.32 28.17 -66.68
CA LEU A 1215 12.10 28.20 -67.93
C LEU A 1215 13.43 27.47 -67.71
N LYS A 1216 13.67 26.38 -68.46
CA LYS A 1216 14.97 25.69 -68.48
C LYS A 1216 15.73 26.09 -69.74
N LEU A 1217 16.89 26.71 -69.58
CA LEU A 1217 17.84 26.99 -70.68
C LEU A 1217 18.98 25.97 -70.59
N GLU A 1218 19.03 25.03 -71.53
CA GLU A 1218 20.11 24.06 -71.64
C GLU A 1218 21.04 24.40 -72.80
N ALA A 1219 22.35 24.40 -72.55
CA ALA A 1219 23.37 24.55 -73.59
C ALA A 1219 23.75 23.16 -74.12
N VAL A 1220 23.50 22.91 -75.41
CA VAL A 1220 23.88 21.66 -76.09
C VAL A 1220 25.25 21.86 -76.76
N GLY A 1221 26.32 21.36 -76.16
CA GLY A 1221 27.69 21.36 -76.72
C GLY A 1221 28.79 21.76 -75.72
N ARG A 1222 30.07 21.69 -76.16
CA ARG A 1222 31.22 22.05 -75.31
C ARG A 1222 31.10 23.50 -74.81
N PRO A 1223 31.43 23.79 -73.54
CA PRO A 1223 31.19 25.10 -72.94
C PRO A 1223 32.00 26.18 -73.65
N VAL A 1224 31.30 27.13 -74.27
CA VAL A 1224 31.88 28.39 -74.78
C VAL A 1224 31.36 29.50 -73.88
N LEU A 1225 32.25 30.38 -73.42
CA LEU A 1225 31.86 31.58 -72.67
C LEU A 1225 30.99 32.47 -73.55
N PHE A 1226 29.70 32.56 -73.23
CA PHE A 1226 28.75 33.43 -73.91
C PHE A 1226 28.73 34.79 -73.20
N ASN A 1227 29.17 35.87 -73.87
CA ASN A 1227 29.20 37.21 -73.30
C ASN A 1227 28.17 38.10 -74.00
N GLY A 1228 26.88 37.85 -73.72
CA GLY A 1228 25.74 38.59 -74.24
C GLY A 1228 24.43 38.26 -73.50
N THR A 1229 23.41 39.11 -73.61
CA THR A 1229 22.10 38.93 -72.96
C THR A 1229 21.21 37.98 -73.77
N VAL A 1230 20.68 36.94 -73.12
CA VAL A 1230 19.65 36.05 -73.70
C VAL A 1230 18.28 36.59 -73.32
N VAL A 1231 17.41 36.86 -74.30
CA VAL A 1231 16.01 37.22 -74.09
C VAL A 1231 15.14 36.09 -74.59
N ALA A 1232 14.35 35.49 -73.70
CA ALA A 1232 13.34 34.49 -74.03
C ALA A 1232 11.95 35.11 -73.80
N THR A 1233 11.04 34.93 -74.75
CA THR A 1233 9.64 35.40 -74.65
C THR A 1233 8.74 34.17 -74.54
N LEU A 1234 7.94 34.07 -73.48
CA LEU A 1234 6.87 33.07 -73.34
C LEU A 1234 5.58 33.67 -73.88
N THR A 1235 4.82 32.88 -74.66
CA THR A 1235 3.44 33.22 -75.01
C THR A 1235 2.52 32.02 -74.77
N GLY A 1236 1.34 32.26 -74.20
CA GLY A 1236 0.36 31.22 -73.90
C GLY A 1236 -1.02 31.79 -73.57
N THR A 1237 -2.07 30.99 -73.69
CA THR A 1237 -3.46 31.41 -73.42
C THR A 1237 -4.00 30.70 -72.17
N THR A 1238 -4.61 31.45 -71.25
CA THR A 1238 -5.31 30.85 -70.09
C THR A 1238 -6.58 30.13 -70.54
N LYS A 1239 -7.15 29.27 -69.68
CA LYS A 1239 -8.39 28.52 -69.94
C LYS A 1239 -9.61 29.44 -70.20
N GLY A 1240 -9.51 30.74 -69.85
CA GLY A 1240 -10.48 31.79 -70.18
C GLY A 1240 -10.20 32.57 -71.47
N GLY A 1241 -9.20 32.20 -72.26
CA GLY A 1241 -8.93 32.77 -73.59
C GLY A 1241 -8.17 34.09 -73.62
N GLN A 1242 -7.61 34.57 -72.50
CA GLN A 1242 -6.71 35.74 -72.52
C GLN A 1242 -5.27 35.32 -72.82
N SER A 1243 -4.63 36.04 -73.74
CA SER A 1243 -3.24 35.83 -74.15
C SER A 1243 -2.26 36.47 -73.15
N ILE A 1244 -1.25 35.70 -72.76
CA ILE A 1244 -0.05 36.13 -72.03
C ILE A 1244 1.08 36.35 -73.02
#